data_AF-T0RBG4-F1
#
_entry.id   AF-T0RBG4-F1
#
_cell.length_a   1.000
_cell.length_b   1.000
_cell.length_c   1.000
_cell.angle_alpha   90.00
_cell.angle_beta   90.00
_cell.angle_gamma   90.00
#
_symmetry.space_group_name_H-M   'P 1'
#
loop_
_entity.id
_entity.type
_entity.pdbx_description
1 polymer ?
#
loop_
_entity_poly.entity_id
_entity_poly.type
_entity_poly.pdbx_seq_one_letter_code
_entity_poly.pdbx_strand_id
1 'polypeptide(L)'
;MSKNKVSKLAAYLSLSGMMYNCSHIPGLGRDVSSEGFVPQTAYEAWGTLNHSATSYQATALFVEEGVEVPGMGSGVSWGAEKEASSSLVTRVMGPPPEVFKGRLETLTPDNQELFLRDFLGNYKKDANGYRTFKNEQGLKVDLARDVVDAEGNPKLIDLSKLKALDVENASLEELTAVFDDFLAQTDGRPMSFIKPQIRMKMFNGNLPGLDGKFFATTRNYRGAYQPNYNLWVPNFGKAQKYLINAHGHNGGVGGGWEMNFVPLSTYGEFEEMVSWFRNELSQVIKDPYELERKVKLFQAPGHQRMVFTKHSNLPADKLAELYRMVQTYIVLSGVQGNTGIEFANFKKIVPDSDLKSLDARYDRGVIRVEGDRWAPNTLGIEFRAGTKDLDVARFYQTVLAARVTANDYDGLAGIDDYSLYNNKVMDTKYISQKTGALMTDVAKAKAVLDAVGIKEGYRIQLWDWTHKKVPYLSSTKKSLLRTLTKDYIERVAKIDPNSPNAKESVRALGREWTRASRLTADIENYMRPKRKFTYSKDVLNFKVPEGRQLVSEITDVNKIDLGIEYSGKFPLAVRGDFSKDRLEDGKRAWIQTKVDLSSEEREAIIKKVAMDLKRELKGVEGPTKVDSDGHGHGLDVSYTIRDSKNRKWIVEWDGIGRSYTPEGEIIEGSSRGGSIELVTPKFTPELNEMNAVYKAFEANNILPQLTSGGGHINIDLAAFDGKPKELARFLSVFHEHRSVISLMFQHVARSHTSEQLDLSNNLVQALKNFDGTEDELKKLLYNERYFNTRFGRKSRYVQLDLSAYYQDIIPEEFITDDFDISNPTTPWRRQFRVDPKIRKAEFRMFNAPRDAMESALQVKLVRAMLSKALNETEPVGGKVAMMTHKTYLADQNKAFSDLEKMCNDLGLDINEYRPAVAEGLAETEKTLRSPFYVPLNERLKNNPHQKGWGNASDARPADQSLASEGRAWEPGPADQYNTMTNEHRVEAARKGQQMRNGIVPARELPYEFVKTQNCTQLINSIL
;
A
#
# COMPACT_ATOMS: atom_id res chain seq x y z
N MET A 1 -41.91 49.55 12.05
CA MET A 1 -41.23 48.25 12.26
C MET A 1 -40.20 48.04 11.16
N SER A 2 -38.99 47.63 11.51
CA SER A 2 -37.75 47.85 10.75
C SER A 2 -37.38 46.77 9.73
N LYS A 3 -36.45 47.14 8.83
CA LYS A 3 -35.75 46.34 7.80
C LYS A 3 -35.05 45.04 8.29
N ASN A 4 -35.26 44.62 9.54
CA ASN A 4 -34.61 43.46 10.17
C ASN A 4 -35.40 42.13 10.07
N LYS A 5 -36.52 42.06 9.35
CA LYS A 5 -37.29 40.81 9.18
C LYS A 5 -37.06 40.07 7.85
N VAL A 6 -36.46 40.70 6.84
CA VAL A 6 -36.21 40.06 5.52
C VAL A 6 -34.91 39.23 5.51
N SER A 7 -33.89 39.59 6.31
CA SER A 7 -32.66 38.81 6.44
C SER A 7 -32.83 37.52 7.25
N LYS A 8 -33.82 37.46 8.15
CA LYS A 8 -34.13 36.24 8.92
C LYS A 8 -34.98 35.24 8.13
N LEU A 9 -35.74 35.67 7.13
CA LEU A 9 -36.50 34.75 6.26
C LEU A 9 -35.58 34.02 5.26
N ALA A 10 -34.52 34.69 4.77
CA ALA A 10 -33.49 34.05 3.95
C ALA A 10 -32.62 33.05 4.77
N ALA A 11 -32.35 33.36 6.05
CA ALA A 11 -31.68 32.44 6.97
C ALA A 11 -32.58 31.26 7.39
N TYR A 12 -33.90 31.47 7.52
CA TYR A 12 -34.86 30.38 7.77
C TYR A 12 -35.13 29.51 6.54
N LEU A 13 -35.05 30.08 5.33
CA LEU A 13 -35.16 29.35 4.06
C LEU A 13 -33.88 28.53 3.73
N SER A 14 -32.70 28.98 4.15
CA SER A 14 -31.48 28.16 4.08
C SER A 14 -31.45 27.04 5.15
N LEU A 15 -32.19 27.18 6.25
CA LEU A 15 -32.33 26.16 7.29
C LEU A 15 -33.47 25.16 7.00
N SER A 16 -34.47 25.53 6.21
CA SER A 16 -35.51 24.59 5.74
C SER A 16 -35.03 23.72 4.57
N GLY A 17 -33.98 24.14 3.84
CA GLY A 17 -33.21 23.27 2.94
C GLY A 17 -32.37 22.19 3.64
N MET A 18 -32.23 22.25 4.98
CA MET A 18 -31.60 21.21 5.80
C MET A 18 -32.61 20.30 6.52
N MET A 19 -33.92 20.58 6.44
CA MET A 19 -34.97 19.77 7.10
C MET A 19 -35.99 19.14 6.14
N TYR A 20 -35.85 19.33 4.82
CA TYR A 20 -36.57 18.57 3.80
C TYR A 20 -35.65 17.57 3.09
N ASN A 21 -35.17 16.59 3.85
CA ASN A 21 -34.73 15.30 3.31
C ASN A 21 -35.01 14.14 4.29
N CYS A 22 -36.04 14.32 5.13
CA CYS A 22 -36.63 13.23 5.92
C CYS A 22 -37.74 12.55 5.10
N SER A 23 -37.35 11.86 4.05
CA SER A 23 -38.09 10.72 3.53
C SER A 23 -37.09 9.86 2.78
N HIS A 24 -36.59 8.84 3.48
CA HIS A 24 -36.06 7.58 2.96
C HIS A 24 -35.92 7.56 1.43
N ILE A 25 -34.69 7.59 0.93
CA ILE A 25 -34.42 7.01 -0.39
C ILE A 25 -34.77 5.52 -0.25
N PRO A 26 -35.83 5.02 -0.90
CA PRO A 26 -36.17 3.61 -0.85
C PRO A 26 -35.09 2.86 -1.63
N GLY A 27 -34.31 2.02 -0.94
CA GLY A 27 -33.21 1.27 -1.56
C GLY A 27 -31.89 1.29 -0.79
N LEU A 28 -31.80 2.04 0.32
CA LEU A 28 -30.68 1.92 1.26
C LEU A 28 -31.23 1.50 2.62
N GLY A 29 -31.54 0.20 2.75
CA GLY A 29 -31.48 -0.46 4.04
C GLY A 29 -30.03 -0.38 4.52
N ARG A 30 -29.70 0.67 5.27
CA ARG A 30 -28.35 0.88 5.79
C ARG A 30 -28.20 0.03 7.03
N ASP A 31 -27.82 -1.22 6.80
CA ASP A 31 -27.55 -2.18 7.86
C ASP A 31 -26.46 -1.62 8.79
N VAL A 32 -26.82 -1.51 10.07
CA VAL A 32 -25.88 -1.56 11.18
C VAL A 32 -25.14 -2.87 11.04
N SER A 33 -23.93 -2.86 10.45
CA SER A 33 -23.10 -4.05 10.21
C SER A 33 -23.92 -5.30 9.86
N SER A 34 -24.33 -5.49 8.60
CA SER A 34 -25.11 -6.67 8.16
C SER A 34 -24.44 -8.02 8.44
N GLU A 35 -23.21 -8.04 8.97
CA GLU A 35 -22.47 -9.25 9.37
C GLU A 35 -22.25 -9.40 10.88
N GLY A 36 -22.85 -8.56 11.73
CA GLY A 36 -22.72 -8.68 13.19
C GLY A 36 -21.32 -8.40 13.77
N PHE A 37 -20.35 -7.98 12.95
CA PHE A 37 -19.01 -7.59 13.41
C PHE A 37 -18.93 -6.10 13.73
N VAL A 38 -18.87 -5.79 15.03
CA VAL A 38 -18.60 -4.44 15.54
C VAL A 38 -17.14 -4.38 15.99
N PRO A 39 -16.29 -3.54 15.36
CA PRO A 39 -14.88 -3.46 15.75
C PRO A 39 -14.75 -2.97 17.19
N GLN A 40 -14.04 -3.71 18.03
CA GLN A 40 -13.81 -3.39 19.44
C GLN A 40 -12.52 -2.59 19.65
N THR A 41 -11.59 -2.67 18.69
CA THR A 41 -10.29 -2.00 18.75
C THR A 41 -10.07 -1.10 17.54
N ALA A 42 -9.15 -0.13 17.67
CA ALA A 42 -8.74 0.68 16.52
C ALA A 42 -8.09 -0.16 15.42
N TYR A 43 -7.45 -1.30 15.73
CA TYR A 43 -6.88 -2.17 14.70
C TYR A 43 -7.96 -2.88 13.88
N GLU A 44 -9.02 -3.36 14.52
CA GLU A 44 -10.17 -3.95 13.83
C GLU A 44 -10.92 -2.92 13.00
N ALA A 45 -11.17 -1.72 13.55
CA ALA A 45 -11.80 -0.63 12.81
C ALA A 45 -10.96 -0.24 11.58
N TRP A 46 -9.63 -0.22 11.71
CA TRP A 46 -8.72 0.01 10.60
C TRP A 46 -8.79 -1.10 9.53
N GLY A 47 -8.91 -2.37 9.96
CA GLY A 47 -9.16 -3.51 9.07
C GLY A 47 -10.46 -3.37 8.27
N THR A 48 -11.57 -3.05 8.96
CA THR A 48 -12.87 -2.78 8.31
C THR A 48 -12.77 -1.65 7.30
N LEU A 49 -12.12 -0.54 7.64
CA LEU A 49 -11.93 0.58 6.73
C LEU A 49 -11.08 0.24 5.51
N ASN A 50 -10.04 -0.57 5.67
CA ASN A 50 -9.24 -1.05 4.54
C ASN A 50 -10.06 -1.95 3.61
N HIS A 51 -10.91 -2.82 4.16
CA HIS A 51 -11.85 -3.61 3.36
C HIS A 51 -12.84 -2.70 2.62
N SER A 52 -13.48 -1.76 3.31
CA SER A 52 -14.39 -0.79 2.68
C SER A 52 -13.70 0.00 1.57
N ALA A 53 -12.40 0.30 1.68
CA ALA A 53 -11.64 1.00 0.65
C ALA A 53 -11.49 0.22 -0.67
N THR A 54 -11.55 -1.11 -0.61
CA THR A 54 -11.38 -2.00 -1.76
C THR A 54 -12.70 -2.57 -2.26
N SER A 55 -13.67 -2.85 -1.37
CA SER A 55 -14.98 -3.41 -1.72
C SER A 55 -16.04 -2.34 -1.97
N TYR A 56 -15.79 -1.10 -1.53
CA TYR A 56 -16.79 -0.04 -1.41
C TYR A 56 -17.95 -0.40 -0.47
N GLN A 57 -17.75 -1.35 0.44
CA GLN A 57 -18.77 -1.71 1.43
C GLN A 57 -19.11 -0.51 2.32
N ALA A 58 -20.41 -0.18 2.38
CA ALA A 58 -20.93 0.94 3.14
C ALA A 58 -21.07 0.58 4.62
N THR A 59 -19.95 0.60 5.35
CA THR A 59 -19.93 0.36 6.80
C THR A 59 -19.81 1.68 7.56
N ALA A 60 -20.83 2.00 8.36
CA ALA A 60 -20.82 3.18 9.24
C ALA A 60 -19.93 2.92 10.47
N LEU A 61 -19.27 3.97 10.95
CA LEU A 61 -18.49 3.94 12.20
C LEU A 61 -19.07 4.94 13.19
N PHE A 62 -19.06 4.56 14.47
CA PHE A 62 -19.55 5.35 15.59
C PHE A 62 -18.43 5.60 16.60
N VAL A 63 -18.28 6.84 17.05
CA VAL A 63 -17.33 7.19 18.12
C VAL A 63 -17.88 6.81 19.49
N GLU A 64 -19.17 7.06 19.70
CA GLU A 64 -19.96 6.53 20.81
C GLU A 64 -21.19 5.87 20.17
N GLU A 65 -21.58 4.70 20.69
CA GLU A 65 -22.65 3.89 20.10
C GLU A 65 -23.95 4.70 19.96
N GLY A 66 -24.51 4.71 18.75
CA GLY A 66 -25.73 5.46 18.43
C GLY A 66 -25.57 6.98 18.35
N VAL A 67 -24.36 7.54 18.53
CA VAL A 67 -24.11 8.99 18.46
C VAL A 67 -23.64 9.38 17.06
N GLU A 68 -24.53 10.08 16.33
CA GLU A 68 -24.34 10.48 14.94
C GLU A 68 -23.81 11.91 14.79
N VAL A 69 -23.05 12.15 13.71
CA VAL A 69 -22.83 13.50 13.21
C VAL A 69 -24.17 14.04 12.71
N PRO A 70 -24.62 15.24 13.11
CA PRO A 70 -25.94 15.74 12.72
C PRO A 70 -26.17 15.73 11.20
N GLY A 71 -27.29 15.12 10.79
CA GLY A 71 -27.65 14.94 9.38
C GLY A 71 -26.95 13.76 8.68
N MET A 72 -26.19 12.94 9.40
CA MET A 72 -25.52 11.74 8.90
C MET A 72 -26.01 10.51 9.65
N GLY A 73 -25.98 9.33 9.02
CA GLY A 73 -26.29 8.05 9.69
C GLY A 73 -25.05 7.40 10.34
N SER A 74 -24.11 8.20 10.83
CA SER A 74 -22.79 7.73 11.28
C SER A 74 -22.11 8.71 12.24
N GLY A 75 -21.27 8.22 13.16
CA GLY A 75 -20.44 9.04 14.05
C GLY A 75 -19.18 9.62 13.39
N VAL A 76 -18.83 9.14 12.19
CA VAL A 76 -17.78 9.69 11.32
C VAL A 76 -18.34 9.89 9.91
N SER A 77 -18.02 11.01 9.25
CA SER A 77 -18.41 11.30 7.87
C SER A 77 -17.25 11.86 7.04
N TRP A 78 -17.37 11.72 5.72
CA TRP A 78 -16.36 12.13 4.76
C TRP A 78 -16.93 13.11 3.73
N GLY A 79 -16.18 14.16 3.42
CA GLY A 79 -16.57 15.17 2.44
C GLY A 79 -15.43 15.48 1.45
N ALA A 80 -15.76 16.13 0.35
CA ALA A 80 -14.77 16.48 -0.66
C ALA A 80 -15.13 17.75 -1.43
N GLU A 81 -14.10 18.41 -1.95
CA GLU A 81 -14.20 19.52 -2.89
C GLU A 81 -13.16 19.39 -4.00
N LYS A 82 -13.54 19.81 -5.22
CA LYS A 82 -12.63 19.81 -6.36
C LYS A 82 -12.67 21.12 -7.13
N GLU A 83 -11.54 21.80 -7.16
CA GLU A 83 -11.24 22.88 -8.10
C GLU A 83 -10.59 22.34 -9.39
N ALA A 84 -11.03 22.82 -10.55
CA ALA A 84 -10.34 22.67 -11.83
C ALA A 84 -10.84 23.65 -12.90
N SER A 85 -10.10 23.76 -14.00
CA SER A 85 -10.49 24.54 -15.19
C SER A 85 -10.45 23.63 -16.42
N SER A 86 -11.54 22.90 -16.67
CA SER A 86 -11.65 21.98 -17.81
C SER A 86 -13.08 21.83 -18.29
N SER A 87 -13.28 21.65 -19.60
CA SER A 87 -14.57 21.28 -20.20
C SER A 87 -15.03 19.87 -19.79
N LEU A 88 -14.16 19.07 -19.15
CA LEU A 88 -14.52 17.75 -18.63
C LEU A 88 -15.70 17.79 -17.65
N VAL A 89 -15.95 18.93 -16.98
CA VAL A 89 -17.11 19.12 -16.10
C VAL A 89 -18.43 18.75 -16.77
N THR A 90 -18.56 18.89 -18.09
CA THR A 90 -19.78 18.55 -18.82
C THR A 90 -20.15 17.06 -18.75
N ARG A 91 -19.21 16.19 -18.36
CA ARG A 91 -19.50 14.76 -18.15
C ARG A 91 -20.33 14.53 -16.90
N VAL A 92 -20.15 15.36 -15.88
CA VAL A 92 -20.78 15.19 -14.56
C VAL A 92 -21.82 16.25 -14.23
N MET A 93 -21.76 17.44 -14.83
CA MET A 93 -22.70 18.53 -14.59
C MET A 93 -23.06 19.26 -15.88
N GLY A 94 -24.15 20.01 -15.86
CA GLY A 94 -24.59 20.82 -17.00
C GLY A 94 -25.49 21.97 -16.60
N PRO A 95 -25.67 22.96 -17.48
CA PRO A 95 -26.63 24.04 -17.26
C PRO A 95 -28.08 23.55 -17.43
N PRO A 96 -29.06 24.20 -16.78
CA PRO A 96 -30.47 23.86 -16.87
C PRO A 96 -31.08 24.43 -18.17
N PRO A 97 -32.29 23.98 -18.57
CA PRO A 97 -32.98 24.40 -19.79
C PRO A 97 -33.00 25.91 -20.06
N GLU A 98 -33.22 26.71 -19.03
CA GLU A 98 -33.37 28.16 -19.11
C GLU A 98 -32.08 28.83 -19.61
N VAL A 99 -30.93 28.27 -19.23
CA VAL A 99 -29.63 28.74 -19.71
C VAL A 99 -29.43 28.36 -21.18
N PHE A 100 -29.91 27.19 -21.63
CA PHE A 100 -29.87 26.85 -23.05
C PHE A 100 -30.69 27.83 -23.88
N LYS A 101 -31.95 28.08 -23.48
CA LYS A 101 -32.85 29.01 -24.15
C LYS A 101 -32.27 30.42 -24.21
N GLY A 102 -31.86 30.96 -23.07
CA GLY A 102 -31.28 32.30 -23.01
C GLY A 102 -29.96 32.45 -23.77
N ARG A 103 -29.23 31.36 -24.06
CA ARG A 103 -28.04 31.43 -24.94
C ARG A 103 -28.41 31.36 -26.41
N LEU A 104 -29.40 30.56 -26.79
CA LEU A 104 -29.93 30.53 -28.15
C LEU A 104 -30.46 31.90 -28.58
N GLU A 105 -31.19 32.59 -27.70
CA GLU A 105 -31.72 33.94 -27.94
C GLU A 105 -30.64 35.01 -28.15
N THR A 106 -29.39 34.74 -27.75
CA THR A 106 -28.26 35.67 -27.97
C THR A 106 -27.53 35.46 -29.29
N LEU A 107 -27.83 34.37 -30.01
CA LEU A 107 -27.28 34.13 -31.34
C LEU A 107 -28.05 34.98 -32.37
N THR A 108 -27.40 35.28 -33.51
CA THR A 108 -28.13 35.83 -34.66
C THR A 108 -29.13 34.79 -35.19
N PRO A 109 -30.24 35.19 -35.84
CA PRO A 109 -31.22 34.25 -36.39
C PRO A 109 -30.60 33.15 -37.26
N ASP A 110 -29.66 33.52 -38.15
CA ASP A 110 -28.94 32.56 -39.01
C ASP A 110 -28.12 31.54 -38.20
N ASN A 111 -27.44 31.99 -37.15
CA ASN A 111 -26.64 31.12 -36.28
C ASN A 111 -27.52 30.22 -35.39
N GLN A 112 -28.64 30.76 -34.90
CA GLN A 112 -29.63 30.02 -34.13
C GLN A 112 -30.24 28.89 -34.99
N GLU A 113 -30.64 29.21 -36.21
CA GLU A 113 -31.17 28.23 -37.17
C GLU A 113 -30.13 27.16 -37.49
N LEU A 114 -28.89 27.55 -37.80
CA LEU A 114 -27.80 26.63 -38.11
C LEU A 114 -27.50 25.66 -36.95
N PHE A 115 -27.48 26.17 -35.71
CA PHE A 115 -27.29 25.32 -34.52
C PHE A 115 -28.45 24.35 -34.33
N LEU A 116 -29.69 24.83 -34.39
CA LEU A 116 -30.88 24.00 -34.15
C LEU A 116 -31.03 22.91 -35.22
N ARG A 117 -30.79 23.22 -36.49
CA ARG A 117 -30.78 22.24 -37.58
C ARG A 117 -29.71 21.17 -37.37
N ASP A 118 -28.48 21.56 -37.04
CA ASP A 118 -27.39 20.60 -36.77
C ASP A 118 -27.72 19.72 -35.56
N PHE A 119 -28.14 20.32 -34.45
CA PHE A 119 -28.41 19.59 -33.21
C PHE A 119 -29.56 18.61 -33.38
N LEU A 120 -30.74 19.08 -33.80
CA LEU A 120 -31.94 18.24 -33.95
C LEU A 120 -31.74 17.19 -35.04
N GLY A 121 -31.09 17.55 -36.16
CA GLY A 121 -30.81 16.65 -37.26
C GLY A 121 -29.89 15.50 -36.84
N ASN A 122 -28.86 15.78 -36.04
CA ASN A 122 -27.98 14.73 -35.50
C ASN A 122 -28.56 14.01 -34.29
N TYR A 123 -29.44 14.63 -33.50
CA TYR A 123 -30.12 13.97 -32.38
C TYR A 123 -31.17 12.96 -32.88
N LYS A 124 -31.84 13.25 -34.00
CA LYS A 124 -32.79 12.35 -34.67
C LYS A 124 -32.15 11.02 -35.12
N LYS A 125 -30.87 11.04 -35.53
CA LYS A 125 -30.13 9.86 -36.02
C LYS A 125 -29.95 8.79 -34.94
N ASP A 126 -30.26 7.53 -35.28
CA ASP A 126 -30.05 6.38 -34.40
C ASP A 126 -28.59 5.88 -34.39
N ALA A 127 -27.85 6.02 -35.50
CA ALA A 127 -26.44 5.67 -35.58
C ALA A 127 -25.59 6.93 -35.82
N ASN A 128 -24.46 7.05 -35.12
CA ASN A 128 -23.54 8.19 -35.18
C ASN A 128 -24.16 9.56 -34.80
N GLY A 129 -25.38 9.58 -34.25
CA GLY A 129 -26.10 10.77 -33.82
C GLY A 129 -25.58 11.38 -32.52
N TYR A 130 -26.21 12.45 -32.04
CA TYR A 130 -25.79 13.16 -30.81
C TYR A 130 -26.23 12.46 -29.52
N ARG A 131 -27.12 11.46 -29.59
CA ARG A 131 -27.60 10.68 -28.45
C ARG A 131 -27.05 9.26 -28.36
N THR A 132 -26.55 8.68 -29.47
CA THR A 132 -26.05 7.31 -29.52
C THR A 132 -24.54 7.21 -29.63
N PHE A 133 -23.95 6.24 -28.93
CA PHE A 133 -22.53 5.90 -29.02
C PHE A 133 -22.27 4.46 -28.55
N LYS A 134 -21.05 3.95 -28.75
CA LYS A 134 -20.60 2.71 -28.12
C LYS A 134 -19.76 3.03 -26.88
N ASN A 135 -20.08 2.43 -25.75
CA ASN A 135 -19.26 2.57 -24.54
C ASN A 135 -17.93 1.79 -24.67
N GLU A 136 -17.11 1.83 -23.62
CA GLU A 136 -15.79 1.17 -23.60
C GLU A 136 -15.88 -0.35 -23.75
N GLN A 137 -17.02 -0.95 -23.40
CA GLN A 137 -17.33 -2.38 -23.57
C GLN A 137 -17.91 -2.71 -24.94
N GLY A 138 -18.04 -1.72 -25.84
CA GLY A 138 -18.60 -1.89 -27.18
C GLY A 138 -20.13 -1.95 -27.23
N LEU A 139 -20.82 -1.78 -26.09
CA LEU A 139 -22.27 -1.78 -26.01
C LEU A 139 -22.84 -0.48 -26.58
N LYS A 140 -23.90 -0.59 -27.40
CA LYS A 140 -24.65 0.57 -27.89
C LYS A 140 -25.38 1.20 -26.71
N VAL A 141 -25.17 2.50 -26.52
CA VAL A 141 -25.91 3.35 -25.59
C VAL A 141 -26.76 4.32 -26.40
N ASP A 142 -28.04 4.43 -26.08
CA ASP A 142 -28.99 5.43 -26.56
C ASP A 142 -29.48 6.27 -25.38
N LEU A 143 -28.96 7.49 -25.28
CA LEU A 143 -29.24 8.39 -24.16
C LEU A 143 -30.70 8.85 -24.08
N ALA A 144 -31.52 8.63 -25.11
CA ALA A 144 -32.97 8.88 -25.00
C ALA A 144 -33.73 7.78 -24.22
N ARG A 145 -33.07 6.64 -23.94
CA ARG A 145 -33.69 5.44 -23.33
C ARG A 145 -32.92 4.88 -22.15
N ASP A 146 -31.60 5.01 -22.17
CA ASP A 146 -30.70 4.35 -21.23
C ASP A 146 -30.31 5.25 -20.03
N VAL A 147 -30.80 6.49 -19.97
CA VAL A 147 -30.55 7.39 -18.84
C VAL A 147 -31.42 6.98 -17.65
N VAL A 148 -30.81 6.86 -16.49
CA VAL A 148 -31.48 6.59 -15.21
C VAL A 148 -31.08 7.61 -14.16
N ASP A 149 -31.98 7.96 -13.25
CA ASP A 149 -31.64 8.78 -12.07
C ASP A 149 -30.79 8.02 -11.03
N ALA A 150 -30.46 8.69 -9.93
CA ALA A 150 -29.65 8.11 -8.85
C ALA A 150 -30.29 6.86 -8.22
N GLU A 151 -31.62 6.74 -8.28
CA GLU A 151 -32.40 5.61 -7.79
C GLU A 151 -32.59 4.51 -8.83
N GLY A 152 -32.13 4.72 -10.07
CA GLY A 152 -32.24 3.75 -11.17
C GLY A 152 -33.54 3.86 -11.97
N ASN A 153 -34.37 4.89 -11.76
CA ASN A 153 -35.59 5.07 -12.54
C ASN A 153 -35.25 5.58 -13.96
N PRO A 154 -35.80 4.97 -15.02
CA PRO A 154 -35.60 5.43 -16.38
C PRO A 154 -36.08 6.87 -16.60
N LYS A 155 -35.27 7.67 -17.31
CA LYS A 155 -35.62 9.00 -17.81
C LYS A 155 -35.63 8.95 -19.33
N LEU A 156 -36.82 9.03 -19.90
CA LEU A 156 -37.05 8.78 -21.32
C LEU A 156 -37.31 10.10 -22.07
N ILE A 157 -36.80 10.20 -23.29
CA ILE A 157 -37.16 11.26 -24.24
C ILE A 157 -38.04 10.66 -25.32
N ASP A 158 -39.28 11.15 -25.43
CA ASP A 158 -40.15 10.87 -26.57
C ASP A 158 -39.64 11.62 -27.81
N LEU A 159 -39.31 10.85 -28.83
CA LEU A 159 -38.77 11.34 -30.10
C LEU A 159 -39.85 11.52 -31.16
N SER A 160 -41.12 11.27 -30.86
CA SER A 160 -42.20 11.25 -31.86
C SER A 160 -42.30 12.58 -32.60
N LYS A 161 -42.30 13.70 -31.88
CA LYS A 161 -42.32 15.06 -32.47
C LYS A 161 -41.09 15.34 -33.32
N LEU A 162 -39.89 15.03 -32.81
CA LEU A 162 -38.63 15.20 -33.55
C LEU A 162 -38.56 14.31 -34.80
N LYS A 163 -39.10 13.09 -34.74
CA LYS A 163 -39.12 12.18 -35.89
C LYS A 163 -40.07 12.64 -36.98
N ALA A 164 -41.21 13.21 -36.60
CA ALA A 164 -42.20 13.78 -37.53
C ALA A 164 -41.72 15.07 -38.20
N LEU A 165 -40.82 15.84 -37.56
CA LEU A 165 -40.27 17.07 -38.11
C LEU A 165 -39.32 16.80 -39.29
N ASP A 166 -39.54 17.51 -40.41
CA ASP A 166 -38.55 17.65 -41.48
C ASP A 166 -37.52 18.74 -41.12
N VAL A 167 -36.44 18.33 -40.46
CA VAL A 167 -35.42 19.25 -39.90
C VAL A 167 -34.72 20.08 -40.98
N GLU A 168 -34.67 19.62 -42.24
CA GLU A 168 -33.98 20.34 -43.32
C GLU A 168 -34.78 21.56 -43.80
N ASN A 169 -36.12 21.46 -43.81
CA ASN A 169 -37.00 22.49 -44.36
C ASN A 169 -37.83 23.23 -43.29
N ALA A 170 -37.82 22.78 -42.03
CA ALA A 170 -38.56 23.41 -40.93
C ALA A 170 -38.17 24.89 -40.73
N SER A 171 -39.12 25.74 -40.37
CA SER A 171 -38.86 27.14 -39.99
C SER A 171 -38.11 27.24 -38.64
N LEU A 172 -37.49 28.40 -38.38
CA LEU A 172 -36.83 28.66 -37.10
C LEU A 172 -37.78 28.50 -35.89
N GLU A 173 -39.05 28.86 -36.06
CA GLU A 173 -40.07 28.72 -35.03
C GLU A 173 -40.38 27.24 -34.72
N GLU A 174 -40.54 26.40 -35.76
CA GLU A 174 -40.75 24.96 -35.60
C GLU A 174 -39.54 24.26 -34.98
N LEU A 175 -38.32 24.63 -35.40
CA LEU A 175 -37.07 24.12 -34.83
C LEU A 175 -36.94 24.49 -33.35
N THR A 176 -37.27 25.74 -33.01
CA THR A 176 -37.23 26.22 -31.62
C THR A 176 -38.25 25.48 -30.76
N ALA A 177 -39.48 25.30 -31.25
CA ALA A 177 -40.53 24.59 -30.52
C ALA A 177 -40.16 23.12 -30.22
N VAL A 178 -39.54 22.41 -31.17
CA VAL A 178 -39.11 21.02 -30.96
C VAL A 178 -37.87 20.93 -30.04
N PHE A 179 -36.96 21.90 -30.11
CA PHE A 179 -35.83 21.94 -29.17
C PHE A 179 -36.29 22.27 -27.74
N ASP A 180 -37.27 23.16 -27.59
CA ASP A 180 -37.90 23.46 -26.30
C ASP A 180 -38.66 22.27 -25.72
N ASP A 181 -39.34 21.50 -26.57
CA ASP A 181 -39.96 20.23 -26.18
C ASP A 181 -38.91 19.22 -25.71
N PHE A 182 -37.78 19.08 -26.42
CA PHE A 182 -36.65 18.27 -25.96
C PHE A 182 -36.17 18.72 -24.57
N LEU A 183 -35.93 20.02 -24.37
CA LEU A 183 -35.47 20.54 -23.09
C LEU A 183 -36.47 20.28 -21.95
N ALA A 184 -37.78 20.44 -22.20
CA ALA A 184 -38.82 20.21 -21.22
C ALA A 184 -38.88 18.75 -20.74
N GLN A 185 -38.52 17.79 -21.61
CA GLN A 185 -38.47 16.36 -21.28
C GLN A 185 -37.24 15.95 -20.47
N THR A 186 -36.24 16.83 -20.31
CA THR A 186 -34.96 16.48 -19.66
C THR A 186 -34.98 16.57 -18.14
N ASP A 187 -36.10 16.95 -17.53
CA ASP A 187 -36.27 17.13 -16.08
C ASP A 187 -35.10 17.97 -15.49
N GLY A 188 -34.85 19.11 -16.14
CA GLY A 188 -33.84 20.09 -15.76
C GLY A 188 -32.38 19.70 -16.05
N ARG A 189 -32.10 18.51 -16.63
CA ARG A 189 -30.73 17.99 -16.85
C ARG A 189 -30.42 17.67 -18.32
N PRO A 190 -30.45 18.66 -19.25
CA PRO A 190 -30.27 18.40 -20.68
C PRO A 190 -29.00 17.64 -21.05
N MET A 191 -27.89 17.92 -20.35
CA MET A 191 -26.60 17.31 -20.66
C MET A 191 -26.63 15.78 -20.52
N SER A 192 -27.42 15.21 -19.62
CA SER A 192 -27.54 13.74 -19.48
C SER A 192 -27.92 13.04 -20.78
N PHE A 193 -28.69 13.70 -21.63
CA PHE A 193 -29.25 13.14 -22.87
C PHE A 193 -28.35 13.33 -24.09
N ILE A 194 -27.22 14.04 -23.94
CA ILE A 194 -26.30 14.37 -25.02
C ILE A 194 -25.02 13.54 -24.85
N LYS A 195 -24.43 12.99 -25.92
CA LYS A 195 -23.20 12.19 -25.79
C LYS A 195 -21.99 13.04 -25.37
N PRO A 196 -21.05 12.53 -24.54
CA PRO A 196 -20.00 13.33 -23.90
C PRO A 196 -19.16 14.21 -24.84
N GLN A 197 -18.81 13.69 -26.02
CA GLN A 197 -18.03 14.40 -27.03
C GLN A 197 -18.75 15.65 -27.55
N ILE A 198 -20.08 15.59 -27.68
CA ILE A 198 -20.91 16.69 -28.14
C ILE A 198 -21.09 17.72 -27.04
N ARG A 199 -21.25 17.30 -25.77
CA ARG A 199 -21.27 18.22 -24.63
C ARG A 199 -20.01 19.10 -24.59
N MET A 200 -18.84 18.49 -24.82
CA MET A 200 -17.57 19.22 -24.87
C MET A 200 -17.48 20.16 -26.08
N LYS A 201 -17.94 19.75 -27.27
CA LYS A 201 -17.98 20.62 -28.45
C LYS A 201 -18.91 21.82 -28.21
N MET A 202 -20.10 21.57 -27.67
CA MET A 202 -21.06 22.60 -27.31
C MET A 202 -20.47 23.58 -26.29
N PHE A 203 -19.87 23.08 -25.20
CA PHE A 203 -19.21 23.91 -24.19
C PHE A 203 -18.11 24.80 -24.75
N ASN A 204 -17.31 24.27 -25.69
CA ASN A 204 -16.21 25.00 -26.32
C ASN A 204 -16.66 25.93 -27.45
N GLY A 205 -17.92 25.85 -27.90
CA GLY A 205 -18.39 26.64 -29.05
C GLY A 205 -18.05 26.03 -30.41
N ASN A 206 -17.80 24.73 -30.48
CA ASN A 206 -17.31 24.04 -31.68
C ASN A 206 -18.41 23.25 -32.41
N LEU A 207 -19.69 23.64 -32.25
CA LEU A 207 -20.80 23.13 -33.05
C LEU A 207 -21.22 24.18 -34.08
N PRO A 208 -21.78 23.79 -35.23
CA PRO A 208 -22.35 24.74 -36.20
C PRO A 208 -23.29 25.75 -35.54
N GLY A 209 -23.22 27.01 -35.97
CA GLY A 209 -24.02 28.12 -35.42
C GLY A 209 -23.49 28.71 -34.09
N LEU A 210 -22.45 28.15 -33.48
CA LEU A 210 -21.82 28.71 -32.28
C LEU A 210 -20.59 29.55 -32.66
N ASP A 211 -20.54 30.79 -32.15
CA ASP A 211 -19.47 31.78 -32.43
C ASP A 211 -18.50 31.97 -31.24
N GLY A 212 -18.63 31.14 -30.20
CA GLY A 212 -17.79 31.16 -29.02
C GLY A 212 -18.26 30.16 -27.96
N LYS A 213 -17.61 30.17 -26.79
CA LYS A 213 -17.98 29.28 -25.67
C LYS A 213 -19.44 29.46 -25.30
N PHE A 214 -20.29 28.50 -25.68
CA PHE A 214 -21.74 28.66 -25.69
C PHE A 214 -22.34 29.09 -24.35
N PHE A 215 -21.82 28.53 -23.24
CA PHE A 215 -22.33 28.80 -21.91
C PHE A 215 -21.60 29.92 -21.15
N ALA A 216 -20.67 30.64 -21.78
CA ALA A 216 -19.87 31.65 -21.10
C ALA A 216 -20.64 32.95 -20.89
N THR A 217 -21.34 33.07 -19.76
CA THR A 217 -22.28 34.16 -19.46
C THR A 217 -21.76 35.22 -18.50
N THR A 218 -20.69 34.93 -17.75
CA THR A 218 -20.20 35.82 -16.69
C THR A 218 -18.75 36.19 -16.94
N ARG A 219 -18.38 37.44 -16.62
CA ARG A 219 -16.97 37.82 -16.61
C ARG A 219 -16.34 37.38 -15.29
N ASN A 220 -15.21 36.72 -15.36
CA ASN A 220 -14.37 36.51 -14.19
C ASN A 220 -13.74 37.84 -13.75
N TYR A 221 -13.09 37.85 -12.58
CA TYR A 221 -12.40 39.04 -12.05
C TYR A 221 -11.28 39.58 -12.96
N ARG A 222 -10.82 38.80 -13.95
CA ARG A 222 -9.83 39.20 -14.97
C ARG A 222 -10.49 39.61 -16.30
N GLY A 223 -11.81 39.75 -16.34
CA GLY A 223 -12.58 40.19 -17.50
C GLY A 223 -12.85 39.13 -18.57
N ALA A 224 -12.42 37.88 -18.40
CA ALA A 224 -12.67 36.79 -19.35
C ALA A 224 -14.03 36.13 -19.11
N TYR A 225 -14.74 35.81 -20.19
CA TYR A 225 -16.05 35.15 -20.11
C TYR A 225 -15.91 33.67 -19.69
N GLN A 226 -16.71 33.27 -18.70
CA GLN A 226 -16.81 31.92 -18.15
C GLN A 226 -18.27 31.53 -17.87
N PRO A 227 -18.58 30.23 -17.84
CA PRO A 227 -19.89 29.76 -17.44
C PRO A 227 -20.25 30.16 -16.01
N ASN A 228 -21.53 30.50 -15.79
CA ASN A 228 -22.06 30.65 -14.44
C ASN A 228 -22.30 29.26 -13.82
N TYR A 229 -21.27 28.69 -13.22
CA TYR A 229 -21.33 27.35 -12.62
C TYR A 229 -22.33 27.24 -11.47
N ASN A 230 -22.74 28.36 -10.83
CA ASN A 230 -23.75 28.34 -9.76
C ASN A 230 -25.13 27.86 -10.23
N LEU A 231 -25.40 27.94 -11.54
CA LEU A 231 -26.64 27.45 -12.13
C LEU A 231 -26.55 25.98 -12.56
N TRP A 232 -25.34 25.41 -12.58
CA TRP A 232 -25.14 24.06 -13.10
C TRP A 232 -25.66 23.02 -12.13
N VAL A 233 -26.36 22.04 -12.68
CA VAL A 233 -26.92 20.91 -11.95
C VAL A 233 -26.15 19.63 -12.28
N PRO A 234 -26.06 18.67 -11.35
CA PRO A 234 -25.51 17.35 -11.64
C PRO A 234 -26.32 16.62 -12.71
N ASN A 235 -25.62 15.90 -13.59
CA ASN A 235 -26.24 14.97 -14.51
C ASN A 235 -26.89 13.81 -13.74
N PHE A 236 -27.90 13.18 -14.33
CA PHE A 236 -28.52 11.95 -13.81
C PHE A 236 -27.51 10.82 -13.49
N GLY A 237 -27.88 9.93 -12.58
CA GLY A 237 -27.09 8.78 -12.14
C GLY A 237 -26.11 9.12 -11.01
N LYS A 238 -24.86 8.62 -11.10
CA LYS A 238 -23.85 8.81 -10.03
C LYS A 238 -23.49 10.27 -9.77
N ALA A 239 -23.58 11.14 -10.77
CA ALA A 239 -23.35 12.57 -10.56
C ALA A 239 -24.44 13.19 -9.66
N GLN A 240 -25.70 12.86 -9.88
CA GLN A 240 -26.82 13.25 -9.00
C GLN A 240 -26.65 12.68 -7.58
N LYS A 241 -26.13 11.46 -7.43
CA LYS A 241 -25.84 10.84 -6.13
C LYS A 241 -24.74 11.58 -5.36
N TYR A 242 -23.67 12.00 -6.03
CA TYR A 242 -22.42 12.42 -5.38
C TYR A 242 -22.10 13.92 -5.43
N LEU A 243 -22.77 14.71 -6.26
CA LEU A 243 -22.50 16.14 -6.41
C LEU A 243 -23.66 16.98 -5.87
N ILE A 244 -23.31 18.05 -5.15
CA ILE A 244 -24.30 19.03 -4.65
C ILE A 244 -24.46 20.15 -5.68
N ASN A 245 -23.38 20.88 -5.92
CA ASN A 245 -23.37 22.07 -6.76
C ASN A 245 -21.95 22.37 -7.24
N ALA A 246 -21.85 23.34 -8.14
CA ALA A 246 -20.60 23.94 -8.57
C ALA A 246 -20.68 25.46 -8.44
N HIS A 247 -19.52 26.09 -8.33
CA HIS A 247 -19.40 27.54 -8.39
C HIS A 247 -18.11 27.94 -9.11
N GLY A 248 -18.00 29.19 -9.53
CA GLY A 248 -16.79 29.69 -10.16
C GLY A 248 -15.68 29.88 -9.13
N HIS A 249 -14.48 29.36 -9.40
CA HIS A 249 -13.30 29.67 -8.58
C HIS A 249 -12.37 30.64 -9.31
N ASN A 250 -11.74 31.52 -8.54
CA ASN A 250 -10.89 32.60 -9.06
C ASN A 250 -9.40 32.21 -9.13
N GLY A 251 -9.06 30.95 -8.86
CA GLY A 251 -7.69 30.42 -8.89
C GLY A 251 -7.19 30.08 -10.30
N GLY A 252 -5.87 30.18 -10.52
CA GLY A 252 -5.21 29.82 -11.79
C GLY A 252 -5.23 30.90 -12.89
N VAL A 253 -4.56 30.63 -14.01
CA VAL A 253 -4.57 31.49 -15.20
C VAL A 253 -5.87 31.23 -15.98
N GLY A 254 -6.96 31.93 -15.64
CA GLY A 254 -8.21 31.93 -16.42
C GLY A 254 -9.52 31.70 -15.66
N GLY A 255 -9.50 31.33 -14.37
CA GLY A 255 -10.70 30.92 -13.63
C GLY A 255 -11.19 29.51 -14.02
N GLY A 256 -12.10 28.93 -13.22
CA GLY A 256 -12.61 27.57 -13.43
C GLY A 256 -13.86 27.26 -12.61
N TRP A 257 -14.13 25.98 -12.40
CA TRP A 257 -15.18 25.48 -11.51
C TRP A 257 -14.61 24.89 -10.21
N GLU A 258 -15.38 25.02 -9.14
CA GLU A 258 -15.21 24.33 -7.87
C GLU A 258 -16.49 23.56 -7.57
N MET A 259 -16.37 22.23 -7.42
CA MET A 259 -17.49 21.34 -7.16
C MET A 259 -17.48 20.86 -5.71
N ASN A 260 -18.66 20.89 -5.11
CA ASN A 260 -18.92 20.37 -3.77
C ASN A 260 -19.58 19.00 -3.88
N PHE A 261 -19.04 18.03 -3.14
CA PHE A 261 -19.56 16.68 -3.10
C PHE A 261 -20.51 16.50 -1.92
N VAL A 262 -21.46 15.58 -2.07
CA VAL A 262 -22.35 15.14 -0.99
C VAL A 262 -21.49 14.52 0.12
N PRO A 263 -21.63 14.94 1.39
CA PRO A 263 -20.99 14.25 2.50
C PRO A 263 -21.51 12.82 2.63
N LEU A 264 -20.61 11.87 2.89
CA LEU A 264 -20.89 10.44 2.90
C LEU A 264 -20.72 9.89 4.32
N SER A 265 -21.65 9.04 4.74
CA SER A 265 -21.68 8.43 6.07
C SER A 265 -20.71 7.26 6.23
N THR A 266 -20.14 6.77 5.13
CA THR A 266 -19.26 5.60 5.15
C THR A 266 -18.03 5.83 4.29
N TYR A 267 -16.92 5.21 4.69
CA TYR A 267 -15.66 5.35 3.97
C TYR A 267 -15.69 4.62 2.62
N GLY A 268 -16.38 3.47 2.53
CA GLY A 268 -16.53 2.72 1.29
C GLY A 268 -17.26 3.51 0.20
N GLU A 269 -18.36 4.19 0.55
CA GLU A 269 -19.05 5.08 -0.39
C GLU A 269 -18.19 6.27 -0.80
N PHE A 270 -17.39 6.81 0.13
CA PHE A 270 -16.45 7.90 -0.18
C PHE A 270 -15.39 7.48 -1.18
N GLU A 271 -14.80 6.31 -1.00
CA GLU A 271 -13.85 5.72 -1.94
C GLU A 271 -14.51 5.40 -3.29
N GLU A 272 -15.76 4.93 -3.31
CA GLU A 272 -16.51 4.72 -4.54
C GLU A 272 -16.71 6.03 -5.30
N MET A 273 -17.10 7.10 -4.59
CA MET A 273 -17.26 8.44 -5.15
C MET A 273 -15.95 8.96 -5.75
N VAL A 274 -14.83 8.84 -5.02
CA VAL A 274 -13.51 9.28 -5.52
C VAL A 274 -13.10 8.47 -6.76
N SER A 275 -13.30 7.16 -6.74
CA SER A 275 -13.00 6.27 -7.86
C SER A 275 -13.84 6.60 -9.10
N TRP A 276 -15.17 6.69 -8.94
CA TRP A 276 -16.10 7.10 -9.98
C TRP A 276 -15.70 8.45 -10.58
N PHE A 277 -15.47 9.46 -9.75
CA PHE A 277 -15.15 10.81 -10.21
C PHE A 277 -13.89 10.85 -11.08
N ARG A 278 -12.85 10.10 -10.67
CA ARG A 278 -11.58 10.01 -11.41
C ARG A 278 -11.73 9.30 -12.76
N ASN A 279 -12.57 8.27 -12.81
CA ASN A 279 -12.84 7.47 -14.01
C ASN A 279 -13.71 8.24 -15.00
N GLU A 280 -14.80 8.84 -14.52
CA GLU A 280 -15.75 9.60 -15.33
C GLU A 280 -15.07 10.78 -16.04
N LEU A 281 -14.13 11.44 -15.36
CA LEU A 281 -13.36 12.55 -15.92
C LEU A 281 -12.03 12.14 -16.57
N SER A 282 -11.80 10.85 -16.80
CA SER A 282 -10.56 10.35 -17.40
C SER A 282 -10.35 10.87 -18.83
N GLN A 283 -9.10 10.95 -19.26
CA GLN A 283 -8.70 11.42 -20.57
C GLN A 283 -7.91 10.33 -21.31
N VAL A 284 -8.21 10.14 -22.60
CA VAL A 284 -7.34 9.34 -23.46
C VAL A 284 -6.20 10.23 -23.93
N ILE A 285 -4.98 9.89 -23.55
CA ILE A 285 -3.74 10.56 -23.96
C ILE A 285 -2.93 9.64 -24.87
N LYS A 286 -2.11 10.23 -25.75
CA LYS A 286 -1.13 9.48 -26.53
C LYS A 286 0.15 9.36 -25.70
N ASP A 287 0.64 8.15 -25.49
CA ASP A 287 1.94 7.93 -24.85
C ASP A 287 3.03 8.59 -25.71
N PRO A 288 3.86 9.49 -25.14
CA PRO A 288 4.86 10.21 -25.91
C PRO A 288 5.99 9.31 -26.45
N TYR A 289 6.16 8.09 -25.91
CA TYR A 289 7.20 7.15 -26.30
C TYR A 289 6.65 5.97 -27.10
N GLU A 290 5.58 5.34 -26.63
CA GLU A 290 4.99 4.16 -27.26
C GLU A 290 3.97 4.53 -28.35
N LEU A 291 3.55 5.80 -28.41
CA LEU A 291 2.51 6.31 -29.32
C LEU A 291 1.12 5.64 -29.14
N GLU A 292 0.98 4.77 -28.14
CA GLU A 292 -0.26 4.08 -27.78
C GLU A 292 -1.25 5.01 -27.06
N ARG A 293 -2.54 4.75 -27.22
CA ARG A 293 -3.59 5.46 -26.49
C ARG A 293 -3.68 4.91 -25.07
N LYS A 294 -3.40 5.74 -24.07
CA LYS A 294 -3.52 5.39 -22.65
C LYS A 294 -4.60 6.22 -21.97
N VAL A 295 -5.38 5.59 -21.09
CA VAL A 295 -6.35 6.30 -20.24
C VAL A 295 -5.62 6.90 -19.05
N LYS A 296 -5.57 8.22 -18.97
CA LYS A 296 -5.11 8.98 -17.81
C LYS A 296 -6.31 9.35 -16.95
N LEU A 297 -6.39 8.74 -15.77
CA LEU A 297 -7.40 9.08 -14.78
C LEU A 297 -7.31 10.55 -14.36
N PHE A 298 -8.45 11.14 -14.04
CA PHE A 298 -8.49 12.49 -13.49
C PHE A 298 -7.90 12.51 -12.06
N GLN A 299 -7.52 13.69 -11.59
CA GLN A 299 -7.03 13.85 -10.23
C GLN A 299 -8.19 13.72 -9.25
N ALA A 300 -7.95 13.07 -8.10
CA ALA A 300 -8.87 13.05 -6.98
C ALA A 300 -9.30 14.48 -6.53
N PRO A 301 -10.40 14.60 -5.75
CA PRO A 301 -10.75 15.82 -5.04
C PRO A 301 -9.56 16.47 -4.34
N GLY A 302 -9.45 17.78 -4.51
CA GLY A 302 -8.28 18.55 -4.05
C GLY A 302 -8.28 18.75 -2.54
N HIS A 303 -9.46 18.96 -1.97
CA HIS A 303 -9.70 18.96 -0.53
C HIS A 303 -10.59 17.78 -0.19
N GLN A 304 -10.27 17.12 0.91
CA GLN A 304 -11.08 16.05 1.49
C GLN A 304 -11.26 16.37 2.97
N ARG A 305 -12.40 16.01 3.55
CA ARG A 305 -12.74 16.30 4.94
C ARG A 305 -13.17 15.05 5.66
N MET A 306 -12.86 15.03 6.95
CA MET A 306 -13.42 14.06 7.89
C MET A 306 -14.04 14.84 9.04
N VAL A 307 -15.30 14.55 9.36
CA VAL A 307 -16.03 15.15 10.48
C VAL A 307 -16.52 14.02 11.38
N PHE A 308 -16.38 14.18 12.69
CA PHE A 308 -16.75 13.14 13.64
C PHE A 308 -17.29 13.73 14.94
N THR A 309 -18.08 12.93 15.65
CA THR A 309 -18.58 13.28 16.98
C THR A 309 -17.44 13.23 17.99
N LYS A 310 -17.42 14.18 18.93
CA LYS A 310 -16.38 14.24 19.95
C LYS A 310 -16.70 13.25 21.07
N HIS A 311 -15.81 12.29 21.30
CA HIS A 311 -15.89 11.38 22.45
C HIS A 311 -15.81 12.17 23.77
N SER A 312 -16.63 11.80 24.75
CA SER A 312 -16.69 12.41 26.09
C SER A 312 -15.32 12.50 26.77
N ASN A 313 -14.54 11.42 26.72
CA ASN A 313 -13.19 11.30 27.29
C ASN A 313 -12.05 11.41 26.25
N LEU A 314 -12.21 12.25 25.21
CA LEU A 314 -11.19 12.40 24.16
C LEU A 314 -9.85 12.93 24.73
N PRO A 315 -8.71 12.23 24.56
CA PRO A 315 -7.39 12.76 24.87
C PRO A 315 -6.95 13.76 23.78
N ALA A 316 -7.35 15.03 23.96
CA ALA A 316 -7.18 16.10 22.98
C ALA A 316 -5.72 16.34 22.55
N ASP A 317 -4.78 16.22 23.49
CA ASP A 317 -3.34 16.37 23.25
C ASP A 317 -2.78 15.27 22.34
N LYS A 318 -3.28 14.04 22.47
CA LYS A 318 -2.89 12.90 21.61
C LYS A 318 -3.55 12.95 20.24
N LEU A 319 -4.79 13.45 20.14
CA LEU A 319 -5.41 13.72 18.84
C LEU A 319 -4.64 14.80 18.07
N ALA A 320 -4.22 15.88 18.77
CA ALA A 320 -3.38 16.91 18.18
C ALA A 320 -2.03 16.35 17.69
N GLU A 321 -1.42 15.42 18.45
CA GLU A 321 -0.23 14.69 17.99
C GLU A 321 -0.52 13.89 16.71
N LEU A 322 -1.65 13.17 16.66
CA LEU A 322 -2.03 12.44 15.45
C LEU A 322 -2.16 13.39 14.25
N TYR A 323 -2.75 14.57 14.42
CA TYR A 323 -2.79 15.60 13.37
C TYR A 323 -1.41 16.10 12.96
N ARG A 324 -0.48 16.29 13.91
CA ARG A 324 0.92 16.64 13.60
C ARG A 324 1.56 15.55 12.73
N MET A 325 1.34 14.28 13.05
CA MET A 325 1.86 13.15 12.27
C MET A 325 1.22 13.05 10.89
N VAL A 326 -0.10 13.26 10.76
CA VAL A 326 -0.77 13.33 9.44
C VAL A 326 -0.17 14.43 8.57
N GLN A 327 -0.03 15.65 9.10
CA GLN A 327 0.61 16.77 8.41
C GLN A 327 2.04 16.40 7.97
N THR A 328 2.82 15.84 8.89
CA THR A 328 4.21 15.46 8.65
C THR A 328 4.33 14.41 7.54
N TYR A 329 3.47 13.39 7.58
CA TYR A 329 3.39 12.33 6.58
C TYR A 329 3.04 12.88 5.19
N ILE A 330 2.01 13.74 5.11
CA ILE A 330 1.62 14.40 3.84
C ILE A 330 2.79 15.18 3.23
N VAL A 331 3.56 15.90 4.05
CA VAL A 331 4.71 16.69 3.57
C VAL A 331 5.85 15.80 3.11
N LEU A 332 6.24 14.80 3.90
CA LEU A 332 7.29 13.84 3.54
C LEU A 332 6.95 13.11 2.24
N SER A 333 5.74 12.56 2.13
CA SER A 333 5.25 11.89 0.93
C SER A 333 5.19 12.84 -0.27
N GLY A 334 4.80 14.10 -0.05
CA GLY A 334 4.79 15.13 -1.08
C GLY A 334 6.18 15.46 -1.64
N VAL A 335 7.20 15.56 -0.79
CA VAL A 335 8.60 15.77 -1.20
C VAL A 335 9.16 14.52 -1.88
N GLN A 336 8.94 13.34 -1.29
CA GLN A 336 9.35 12.05 -1.84
C GLN A 336 8.76 11.77 -3.24
N GLY A 337 7.48 12.11 -3.41
CA GLY A 337 6.72 11.98 -4.66
C GLY A 337 6.93 13.11 -5.66
N ASN A 338 7.84 14.06 -5.38
CA ASN A 338 8.18 15.18 -6.27
C ASN A 338 6.98 16.09 -6.63
N THR A 339 6.02 16.23 -5.72
CA THR A 339 4.75 16.95 -5.98
C THR A 339 4.91 18.47 -6.09
N GLY A 340 6.04 19.03 -5.60
CA GLY A 340 6.29 20.46 -5.55
C GLY A 340 5.61 21.16 -4.36
N ILE A 341 5.18 20.39 -3.36
CA ILE A 341 4.53 20.91 -2.14
C ILE A 341 5.39 21.97 -1.44
N GLU A 342 6.71 21.84 -1.53
CA GLU A 342 7.71 22.73 -0.95
C GLU A 342 7.71 24.17 -1.53
N PHE A 343 7.05 24.38 -2.67
CA PHE A 343 6.86 25.69 -3.33
C PHE A 343 5.41 26.19 -3.24
N ALA A 344 4.50 25.45 -2.61
CA ALA A 344 3.07 25.74 -2.68
C ALA A 344 2.73 27.02 -1.91
N ASN A 345 2.41 28.12 -2.61
CA ASN A 345 2.17 29.44 -2.02
C ASN A 345 1.05 29.48 -0.96
N PHE A 346 0.03 28.62 -1.07
CA PHE A 346 -1.19 28.68 -0.25
C PHE A 346 -1.29 27.63 0.87
N LYS A 347 -0.21 26.90 1.11
CA LYS A 347 -0.10 25.87 2.14
C LYS A 347 1.09 26.19 3.04
N LYS A 348 0.86 26.22 4.34
CA LYS A 348 1.93 26.29 5.36
C LYS A 348 1.90 25.05 6.25
N ILE A 349 2.92 24.92 7.08
CA ILE A 349 2.93 23.95 8.19
C ILE A 349 2.11 24.57 9.32
N VAL A 350 1.08 23.88 9.78
CA VAL A 350 0.27 24.28 10.92
C VAL A 350 1.13 24.18 12.17
N PRO A 351 1.27 25.25 12.98
CA PRO A 351 2.02 25.20 14.23
C PRO A 351 1.40 24.25 15.26
N ASP A 352 2.23 23.69 16.14
CA ASP A 352 1.77 22.79 17.21
C ASP A 352 0.73 23.45 18.13
N SER A 353 0.80 24.77 18.36
CA SER A 353 -0.20 25.52 19.13
C SER A 353 -1.60 25.50 18.50
N ASP A 354 -1.66 25.54 17.17
CA ASP A 354 -2.89 25.59 16.40
C ASP A 354 -3.47 24.18 16.25
N LEU A 355 -2.62 23.15 16.20
CA LEU A 355 -3.06 21.77 16.28
C LEU A 355 -3.64 21.45 17.67
N LYS A 356 -3.00 21.95 18.73
CA LYS A 356 -3.41 21.75 20.12
C LYS A 356 -4.79 22.34 20.44
N SER A 357 -5.18 23.44 19.81
CA SER A 357 -6.50 24.04 20.03
C SER A 357 -7.64 23.14 19.53
N LEU A 358 -7.34 22.20 18.63
CA LEU A 358 -8.32 21.43 17.85
C LEU A 358 -9.34 22.31 17.08
N ASP A 359 -9.06 23.61 16.96
CA ASP A 359 -9.84 24.59 16.21
C ASP A 359 -8.89 25.66 15.70
N ALA A 360 -8.49 25.48 14.45
CA ALA A 360 -7.64 26.40 13.69
C ALA A 360 -8.28 26.63 12.31
N ARG A 361 -9.60 26.85 12.29
CA ARG A 361 -10.43 26.83 11.08
C ARG A 361 -10.10 27.93 10.06
N TYR A 362 -9.39 28.97 10.47
CA TYR A 362 -8.93 30.04 9.58
C TYR A 362 -7.54 29.77 9.00
N ASP A 363 -6.92 28.65 9.40
CA ASP A 363 -5.55 28.40 9.02
C ASP A 363 -5.42 27.87 7.58
N ARG A 364 -4.35 28.30 6.91
CA ARG A 364 -4.04 27.95 5.53
C ARG A 364 -2.96 26.86 5.46
N GLY A 365 -3.12 25.82 6.27
CA GLY A 365 -2.19 24.70 6.36
C GLY A 365 -2.31 23.66 5.24
N VAL A 366 -1.42 22.66 5.25
CA VAL A 366 -1.59 21.40 4.49
C VAL A 366 -2.78 20.58 5.00
N ILE A 367 -3.10 20.75 6.28
CA ILE A 367 -4.36 20.38 6.91
C ILE A 367 -4.99 21.63 7.53
N ARG A 368 -6.29 21.58 7.84
CA ARG A 368 -6.99 22.59 8.64
C ARG A 368 -7.84 21.87 9.66
N VAL A 369 -7.73 22.27 10.91
CA VAL A 369 -8.51 21.70 12.01
C VAL A 369 -9.72 22.60 12.24
N GLU A 370 -10.93 22.04 12.25
CA GLU A 370 -12.18 22.79 12.08
C GLU A 370 -13.08 22.86 13.31
N GLY A 371 -12.65 22.37 14.48
CA GLY A 371 -13.46 22.45 15.71
C GLY A 371 -14.90 21.98 15.50
N ASP A 372 -15.84 22.66 16.14
CA ASP A 372 -17.30 22.42 16.07
C ASP A 372 -18.00 23.16 14.91
N ARG A 373 -17.26 23.50 13.84
CA ARG A 373 -17.76 24.27 12.69
C ARG A 373 -19.05 23.70 12.08
N TRP A 374 -19.18 22.38 12.04
CA TRP A 374 -20.23 21.67 11.31
C TRP A 374 -21.48 21.44 12.16
N ALA A 375 -21.28 21.16 13.45
CA ALA A 375 -22.33 21.00 14.44
C ALA A 375 -21.77 21.05 15.87
N PRO A 376 -22.60 21.34 16.88
CA PRO A 376 -22.19 21.21 18.28
C PRO A 376 -21.62 19.81 18.58
N ASN A 377 -20.59 19.74 19.43
CA ASN A 377 -19.91 18.51 19.83
C ASN A 377 -19.31 17.69 18.67
N THR A 378 -18.94 18.34 17.57
CA THR A 378 -18.18 17.71 16.49
C THR A 378 -16.75 18.25 16.43
N LEU A 379 -15.87 17.47 15.81
CA LEU A 379 -14.54 17.88 15.38
C LEU A 379 -14.41 17.61 13.88
N GLY A 380 -13.72 18.50 13.17
CA GLY A 380 -13.44 18.36 11.75
C GLY A 380 -11.97 18.50 11.42
N ILE A 381 -11.52 17.80 10.39
CA ILE A 381 -10.24 18.03 9.74
C ILE A 381 -10.40 18.07 8.22
N GLU A 382 -9.85 19.10 7.60
CA GLU A 382 -9.74 19.23 6.15
C GLU A 382 -8.30 18.92 5.71
N PHE A 383 -8.16 17.92 4.86
CA PHE A 383 -6.93 17.58 4.16
C PHE A 383 -6.84 18.37 2.86
N ARG A 384 -5.93 19.33 2.82
CA ARG A 384 -5.76 20.24 1.67
C ARG A 384 -4.63 19.79 0.75
N ALA A 385 -3.84 18.80 1.16
CA ALA A 385 -2.76 18.17 0.43
C ALA A 385 -2.73 16.66 0.74
N GLY A 386 -1.94 15.89 -0.02
CA GLY A 386 -1.85 14.43 0.17
C GLY A 386 -3.02 13.63 -0.41
N THR A 387 -4.11 14.29 -0.82
CA THR A 387 -5.35 13.64 -1.32
C THR A 387 -5.25 13.05 -2.73
N LYS A 388 -4.25 13.47 -3.52
CA LYS A 388 -4.10 13.03 -4.93
C LYS A 388 -3.47 11.65 -5.05
N ASP A 389 -2.60 11.32 -4.10
CA ASP A 389 -2.01 10.00 -3.95
C ASP A 389 -2.94 9.18 -3.07
N LEU A 390 -3.56 8.17 -3.66
CA LEU A 390 -4.61 7.42 -2.99
C LEU A 390 -4.05 6.57 -1.84
N ASP A 391 -2.83 6.05 -1.97
CA ASP A 391 -2.22 5.23 -0.92
C ASP A 391 -1.94 6.09 0.32
N VAL A 392 -1.42 7.30 0.09
CA VAL A 392 -1.19 8.30 1.15
C VAL A 392 -2.51 8.71 1.79
N ALA A 393 -3.51 9.07 0.97
CA ALA A 393 -4.83 9.50 1.43
C ALA A 393 -5.52 8.44 2.29
N ARG A 394 -5.56 7.21 1.79
CA ARG A 394 -6.17 6.08 2.49
C ARG A 394 -5.50 5.83 3.81
N PHE A 395 -4.18 5.78 3.86
CA PHE A 395 -3.46 5.50 5.10
C PHE A 395 -3.84 6.48 6.22
N TYR A 396 -3.72 7.79 6.00
CA TYR A 396 -3.98 8.75 7.08
C TYR A 396 -5.48 8.86 7.42
N GLN A 397 -6.39 8.69 6.46
CA GLN A 397 -7.83 8.76 6.72
C GLN A 397 -8.31 7.54 7.50
N THR A 398 -7.90 6.34 7.11
CA THR A 398 -8.34 5.12 7.79
C THR A 398 -7.74 5.02 9.19
N VAL A 399 -6.47 5.40 9.37
CA VAL A 399 -5.84 5.41 10.70
C VAL A 399 -6.51 6.43 11.62
N LEU A 400 -6.77 7.65 11.13
CA LEU A 400 -7.41 8.67 11.94
C LEU A 400 -8.84 8.27 12.30
N ALA A 401 -9.64 7.83 11.34
CA ALA A 401 -11.00 7.36 11.58
C ALA A 401 -11.00 6.20 12.59
N ALA A 402 -10.13 5.21 12.43
CA ALA A 402 -10.07 4.05 13.32
C ALA A 402 -9.74 4.42 14.77
N ARG A 403 -8.75 5.30 14.99
CA ARG A 403 -8.36 5.75 16.34
C ARG A 403 -9.42 6.62 16.99
N VAL A 404 -10.06 7.49 16.22
CA VAL A 404 -11.17 8.34 16.69
C VAL A 404 -12.35 7.47 17.09
N THR A 405 -12.77 6.54 16.23
CA THR A 405 -13.90 5.63 16.47
C THR A 405 -13.70 4.80 17.73
N ALA A 406 -12.50 4.23 17.93
CA ALA A 406 -12.21 3.41 19.11
C ALA A 406 -11.73 4.21 20.33
N ASN A 407 -11.62 5.55 20.22
CA ASN A 407 -10.97 6.43 21.19
C ASN A 407 -9.59 5.89 21.67
N ASP A 408 -8.81 5.30 20.76
CA ASP A 408 -7.54 4.62 21.06
C ASP A 408 -6.33 5.39 20.51
N TYR A 409 -5.61 6.05 21.42
CA TYR A 409 -4.40 6.82 21.15
C TYR A 409 -3.16 6.23 21.81
N ASP A 410 -3.16 4.94 22.11
CA ASP A 410 -1.98 4.31 22.72
C ASP A 410 -0.79 4.26 21.77
N GLY A 411 0.39 4.37 22.38
CA GLY A 411 1.66 4.55 21.69
C GLY A 411 1.93 5.98 21.22
N LEU A 412 0.92 6.87 21.19
CA LEU A 412 1.11 8.27 20.81
C LEU A 412 1.50 9.14 22.01
N ALA A 413 2.42 10.07 21.77
CA ALA A 413 2.84 11.10 22.71
C ALA A 413 1.79 12.23 22.76
N GLY A 414 1.86 13.08 23.78
CA GLY A 414 1.15 14.34 23.78
C GLY A 414 1.81 15.34 22.83
N ILE A 415 1.02 16.25 22.25
CA ILE A 415 1.55 17.31 21.35
C ILE A 415 2.66 18.16 22.01
N ASP A 416 2.63 18.35 23.33
CA ASP A 416 3.61 19.15 24.08
C ASP A 416 4.90 18.38 24.45
N ASP A 417 4.94 17.06 24.27
CA ASP A 417 6.08 16.25 24.71
C ASP A 417 7.35 16.59 23.94
N TYR A 418 7.21 16.99 22.67
CA TYR A 418 8.30 17.43 21.80
C TYR A 418 7.74 18.30 20.68
N SER A 419 8.61 18.87 19.83
CA SER A 419 8.20 19.53 18.59
C SER A 419 9.16 19.16 17.46
N LEU A 420 8.62 18.95 16.25
CA LEU A 420 9.45 18.71 15.06
C LEU A 420 9.81 20.01 14.34
N TYR A 421 8.90 20.98 14.36
CA TYR A 421 9.03 22.21 13.60
C TYR A 421 8.74 23.43 14.49
N ASN A 422 9.80 24.17 14.83
CA ASN A 422 9.71 25.45 15.51
C ASN A 422 10.67 26.46 14.88
N ASN A 423 10.14 27.36 14.07
CA ASN A 423 10.95 28.37 13.36
C ASN A 423 11.68 29.34 14.28
N LYS A 424 11.22 29.53 15.53
CA LYS A 424 11.92 30.38 16.52
C LYS A 424 13.23 29.76 17.01
N VAL A 425 13.39 28.44 16.90
CA VAL A 425 14.54 27.69 17.44
C VAL A 425 15.50 27.26 16.33
N MET A 426 15.02 27.06 15.10
CA MET A 426 15.82 26.52 13.98
C MET A 426 16.69 27.57 13.26
N ASP A 427 17.51 28.30 14.04
CA ASP A 427 18.53 29.19 13.51
C ASP A 427 19.80 28.43 13.05
N THR A 428 20.74 29.16 12.44
CA THR A 428 21.99 28.59 11.93
C THR A 428 22.82 27.93 13.02
N LYS A 429 22.86 28.50 14.23
CA LYS A 429 23.64 28.00 15.36
C LYS A 429 23.04 26.68 15.86
N TYR A 430 21.73 26.65 16.06
CA TYR A 430 21.01 25.46 16.50
C TYR A 430 21.18 24.31 15.52
N ILE A 431 20.96 24.56 14.22
CA ILE A 431 21.11 23.53 13.18
C ILE A 431 22.56 23.02 13.14
N SER A 432 23.55 23.91 13.21
CA SER A 432 24.97 23.52 13.25
C SER A 432 25.29 22.64 14.47
N GLN A 433 24.86 23.03 15.68
CA GLN A 433 25.08 22.25 16.91
C GLN A 433 24.40 20.87 16.85
N LYS A 434 23.17 20.82 16.36
CA LYS A 434 22.36 19.61 16.25
C LYS A 434 22.92 18.61 15.23
N THR A 435 23.37 19.11 14.08
CA THR A 435 23.81 18.29 12.93
C THR A 435 25.30 18.02 12.91
N GLY A 436 26.12 18.88 13.55
CA GLY A 436 27.57 18.86 13.42
C GLY A 436 28.09 19.42 12.08
N ALA A 437 27.23 20.07 11.29
CA ALA A 437 27.63 20.80 10.09
C ALA A 437 28.28 22.15 10.46
N LEU A 438 29.21 22.64 9.64
CA LEU A 438 29.82 23.96 9.86
C LEU A 438 28.76 25.06 9.79
N MET A 439 28.80 26.02 10.71
CA MET A 439 27.86 27.15 10.72
C MET A 439 27.83 27.89 9.38
N THR A 440 28.98 28.01 8.71
CA THR A 440 29.10 28.62 7.37
C THR A 440 28.33 27.86 6.31
N ASP A 441 28.35 26.53 6.34
CA ASP A 441 27.64 25.69 5.36
C ASP A 441 26.14 25.70 5.63
N VAL A 442 25.73 25.70 6.90
CA VAL A 442 24.33 25.88 7.28
C VAL A 442 23.79 27.22 6.77
N ALA A 443 24.54 28.31 6.95
CA ALA A 443 24.15 29.63 6.46
C ALA A 443 24.02 29.65 4.94
N LYS A 444 25.01 29.10 4.21
CA LYS A 444 24.98 28.97 2.74
C LYS A 444 23.82 28.12 2.27
N ALA A 445 23.59 26.96 2.89
CA ALA A 445 22.49 26.07 2.52
C ALA A 445 21.12 26.74 2.70
N LYS A 446 20.92 27.46 3.81
CA LYS A 446 19.69 28.26 4.02
C LYS A 446 19.54 29.30 2.91
N ALA A 447 20.58 30.05 2.59
CA ALA A 447 20.56 31.04 1.51
C ALA A 447 20.23 30.43 0.13
N VAL A 448 20.78 29.26 -0.20
CA VAL A 448 20.45 28.52 -1.42
C VAL A 448 18.97 28.10 -1.42
N LEU A 449 18.48 27.52 -0.32
CA LEU A 449 17.07 27.11 -0.17
C LEU A 449 16.11 28.30 -0.33
N ASP A 450 16.46 29.46 0.23
CA ASP A 450 15.75 30.71 0.06
C ASP A 450 15.76 31.16 -1.41
N ALA A 451 16.93 31.17 -2.06
CA ALA A 451 17.09 31.61 -3.45
C ALA A 451 16.31 30.74 -4.45
N VAL A 452 16.26 29.42 -4.26
CA VAL A 452 15.49 28.52 -5.12
C VAL A 452 13.98 28.51 -4.80
N GLY A 453 13.57 29.21 -3.73
CA GLY A 453 12.17 29.39 -3.34
C GLY A 453 11.59 28.29 -2.44
N ILE A 454 12.41 27.48 -1.77
CA ILE A 454 11.93 26.48 -0.79
C ILE A 454 11.48 27.19 0.48
N LYS A 455 10.18 27.11 0.77
CA LYS A 455 9.58 27.70 1.97
C LYS A 455 10.18 27.13 3.25
N GLU A 456 10.41 27.98 4.25
CA GLU A 456 11.04 27.60 5.52
C GLU A 456 10.38 26.39 6.20
N GLY A 457 9.06 26.38 6.30
CA GLY A 457 8.30 25.26 6.88
C GLY A 457 8.51 23.93 6.16
N TYR A 458 8.82 23.96 4.87
CA TYR A 458 8.98 22.76 4.05
C TYR A 458 10.44 22.28 3.95
N ARG A 459 11.36 22.91 4.67
CA ARG A 459 12.75 22.46 4.84
C ARG A 459 12.80 21.29 5.82
N ILE A 460 12.07 20.22 5.52
CA ILE A 460 11.88 19.05 6.38
C ILE A 460 13.19 18.40 6.80
N GLN A 461 14.24 18.50 5.98
CA GLN A 461 15.57 18.00 6.31
C GLN A 461 16.14 18.68 7.56
N LEU A 462 15.74 19.94 7.82
CA LEU A 462 16.24 20.74 8.93
C LEU A 462 15.40 20.63 10.21
N TRP A 463 14.20 20.04 10.12
CA TRP A 463 13.31 19.79 11.28
C TRP A 463 13.97 18.95 12.36
N ASP A 464 13.51 19.07 13.60
CA ASP A 464 14.17 18.52 14.79
C ASP A 464 13.96 17.01 15.05
N TRP A 465 14.18 16.20 14.02
CA TRP A 465 14.11 14.73 14.09
C TRP A 465 15.04 14.11 15.13
N THR A 466 16.16 14.77 15.42
CA THR A 466 17.19 14.23 16.32
C THR A 466 16.98 14.64 17.78
N HIS A 467 15.91 15.36 18.09
CA HIS A 467 15.60 15.76 19.46
C HIS A 467 15.37 14.53 20.35
N LYS A 468 15.93 14.53 21.57
CA LYS A 468 15.91 13.37 22.46
C LYS A 468 14.50 12.86 22.77
N LYS A 469 13.52 13.76 22.83
CA LYS A 469 12.11 13.45 23.16
C LYS A 469 11.26 12.95 21.98
N VAL A 470 11.77 12.90 20.73
CA VAL A 470 11.00 12.28 19.63
C VAL A 470 10.84 10.78 19.94
N PRO A 471 9.60 10.26 20.11
CA PRO A 471 9.36 8.98 20.77
C PRO A 471 9.54 7.76 19.86
N TYR A 472 9.34 7.91 18.55
CA TYR A 472 9.43 6.81 17.56
C TYR A 472 10.79 6.70 16.87
N LEU A 473 11.78 7.51 17.26
CA LEU A 473 13.14 7.45 16.74
C LEU A 473 14.14 7.11 17.86
N SER A 474 14.78 5.96 17.73
CA SER A 474 15.90 5.46 18.53
C SER A 474 17.14 6.35 18.44
N SER A 475 18.04 6.17 19.38
CA SER A 475 19.37 6.80 19.36
C SER A 475 20.19 6.40 18.13
N THR A 476 20.06 5.16 17.65
CA THR A 476 20.70 4.66 16.41
C THR A 476 20.22 5.48 15.22
N LYS A 477 18.89 5.58 15.05
CA LYS A 477 18.27 6.33 13.96
C LYS A 477 18.58 7.83 14.02
N LYS A 478 18.51 8.43 15.21
CA LYS A 478 18.84 9.86 15.41
C LYS A 478 20.29 10.15 15.00
N SER A 479 21.23 9.25 15.29
CA SER A 479 22.63 9.39 14.89
C SER A 479 22.81 9.33 13.37
N LEU A 480 22.12 8.39 12.71
CA LEU A 480 22.13 8.29 11.25
C LEU A 480 21.51 9.53 10.58
N LEU A 481 20.38 10.02 11.10
CA LEU A 481 19.72 11.23 10.58
C LEU A 481 20.58 12.48 10.76
N ARG A 482 21.32 12.57 11.87
CA ARG A 482 22.27 13.68 12.11
C ARG A 482 23.27 13.78 10.96
N THR A 483 23.94 12.67 10.66
CA THR A 483 24.94 12.57 9.59
C THR A 483 24.31 12.78 8.21
N LEU A 484 23.19 12.12 7.93
CA LEU A 484 22.47 12.26 6.66
C LEU A 484 22.05 13.71 6.38
N THR A 485 21.64 14.43 7.43
CA THR A 485 21.26 15.85 7.35
C THR A 485 22.47 16.74 7.18
N LYS A 486 23.59 16.43 7.82
CA LYS A 486 24.87 17.12 7.60
C LYS A 486 25.31 17.00 6.13
N ASP A 487 25.31 15.79 5.58
CA ASP A 487 25.63 15.56 4.16
C ASP A 487 24.69 16.37 3.23
N TYR A 488 23.39 16.45 3.57
CA TYR A 488 22.44 17.27 2.83
C TYR A 488 22.82 18.76 2.87
N ILE A 489 23.11 19.30 4.05
CA ILE A 489 23.50 20.71 4.24
C ILE A 489 24.76 21.03 3.42
N GLU A 490 25.80 20.21 3.54
CA GLU A 490 27.06 20.41 2.84
C GLU A 490 26.89 20.35 1.31
N ARG A 491 26.02 19.46 0.80
CA ARG A 491 25.73 19.36 -0.65
C ARG A 491 24.93 20.56 -1.15
N VAL A 492 23.92 21.00 -0.40
CA VAL A 492 23.13 22.18 -0.77
C VAL A 492 23.98 23.45 -0.73
N ALA A 493 24.88 23.58 0.25
CA ALA A 493 25.78 24.73 0.38
C ALA A 493 26.77 24.91 -0.80
N LYS A 494 27.02 23.83 -1.57
CA LYS A 494 27.88 23.83 -2.76
C LYS A 494 27.15 24.21 -4.05
N ILE A 495 25.83 24.29 -4.04
CA ILE A 495 25.04 24.65 -5.23
C ILE A 495 25.13 26.16 -5.43
N ASP A 496 25.52 26.60 -6.62
CA ASP A 496 25.37 27.99 -7.04
C ASP A 496 23.86 28.30 -7.22
N PRO A 497 23.26 29.19 -6.41
CA PRO A 497 21.84 29.51 -6.51
C PRO A 497 21.47 30.18 -7.84
N ASN A 498 22.45 30.74 -8.57
CA ASN A 498 22.22 31.36 -9.88
C ASN A 498 22.25 30.36 -11.04
N SER A 499 22.63 29.10 -10.78
CA SER A 499 22.63 28.06 -11.80
C SER A 499 21.20 27.78 -12.31
N PRO A 500 20.98 27.64 -13.62
CA PRO A 500 19.66 27.31 -14.19
C PRO A 500 19.03 26.04 -13.59
N ASN A 501 19.85 25.10 -13.13
CA ASN A 501 19.39 23.82 -12.58
C ASN A 501 19.33 23.79 -11.04
N ALA A 502 19.67 24.89 -10.34
CA ALA A 502 19.78 24.91 -8.88
C ALA A 502 18.52 24.39 -8.19
N LYS A 503 17.34 24.80 -8.67
CA LYS A 503 16.05 24.36 -8.13
C LYS A 503 15.85 22.86 -8.28
N GLU A 504 16.14 22.29 -9.44
CA GLU A 504 15.99 20.86 -9.69
C GLU A 504 16.98 20.05 -8.84
N SER A 505 18.24 20.50 -8.75
CA SER A 505 19.26 19.86 -7.93
C SER A 505 18.87 19.83 -6.44
N VAL A 506 18.44 20.96 -5.87
CA VAL A 506 17.98 21.02 -4.47
C VAL A 506 16.80 20.08 -4.23
N ARG A 507 15.83 20.02 -5.15
CA ARG A 507 14.69 19.10 -5.05
C ARG A 507 15.12 17.65 -5.11
N ALA A 508 16.06 17.31 -6.00
CA ALA A 508 16.61 15.97 -6.10
C ALA A 508 17.31 15.56 -4.80
N LEU A 509 18.16 16.42 -4.22
CA LEU A 509 18.80 16.17 -2.92
C LEU A 509 17.76 15.96 -1.81
N GLY A 510 16.73 16.80 -1.75
CA GLY A 510 15.68 16.70 -0.74
C GLY A 510 14.87 15.41 -0.85
N ARG A 511 14.57 14.98 -2.08
CA ARG A 511 13.88 13.72 -2.36
C ARG A 511 14.71 12.51 -1.98
N GLU A 512 16.00 12.49 -2.33
CA GLU A 512 16.90 11.39 -1.98
C GLU A 512 17.13 11.31 -0.47
N TRP A 513 17.24 12.45 0.24
CA TRP A 513 17.26 12.47 1.70
C TRP A 513 16.00 11.82 2.30
N THR A 514 14.80 12.21 1.83
CA THR A 514 13.54 11.63 2.36
C THR A 514 13.49 10.12 2.13
N ARG A 515 13.84 9.65 0.92
CA ARG A 515 13.88 8.23 0.59
C ARG A 515 14.89 7.45 1.43
N ALA A 516 16.10 7.98 1.57
CA ALA A 516 17.15 7.36 2.37
C ALA A 516 16.79 7.31 3.87
N SER A 517 16.19 8.38 4.38
CA SER A 517 15.86 8.53 5.79
C SER A 517 14.84 7.50 6.29
N ARG A 518 13.94 7.01 5.41
CA ARG A 518 12.81 6.13 5.75
C ARG A 518 11.80 6.67 6.77
N LEU A 519 11.81 7.98 7.03
CA LEU A 519 10.91 8.62 8.00
C LEU A 519 9.42 8.40 7.70
N THR A 520 9.06 8.22 6.43
CA THR A 520 7.67 7.86 6.04
C THR A 520 7.24 6.54 6.67
N ALA A 521 8.09 5.51 6.65
CA ALA A 521 7.79 4.22 7.27
C ALA A 521 7.81 4.29 8.82
N ASP A 522 8.70 5.11 9.39
CA ASP A 522 8.73 5.34 10.84
C ASP A 522 7.42 5.98 11.33
N ILE A 523 6.92 6.98 10.60
CA ILE A 523 5.65 7.67 10.91
C ILE A 523 4.45 6.76 10.66
N GLU A 524 4.45 5.98 9.58
CA GLU A 524 3.39 4.99 9.34
C GLU A 524 3.28 3.99 10.49
N ASN A 525 4.42 3.45 10.96
CA ASN A 525 4.46 2.53 12.10
C ASN A 525 4.01 3.18 13.42
N TYR A 526 4.32 4.47 13.61
CA TYR A 526 3.93 5.23 14.78
C TYR A 526 2.42 5.54 14.80
N MET A 527 1.87 5.96 13.66
CA MET A 527 0.44 6.29 13.54
C MET A 527 -0.45 5.06 13.54
N ARG A 528 -0.03 3.95 12.92
CA ARG A 528 -0.86 2.74 12.76
C ARG A 528 -1.39 2.24 14.13
N PRO A 529 -2.69 1.93 14.24
CA PRO A 529 -3.24 1.30 15.44
C PRO A 529 -2.48 0.03 15.78
N LYS A 530 -2.17 -0.16 17.07
CA LYS A 530 -1.51 -1.37 17.56
C LYS A 530 -2.55 -2.47 17.75
N ARG A 531 -2.15 -3.73 17.54
CA ARG A 531 -3.02 -4.88 17.81
C ARG A 531 -3.17 -5.07 19.32
N LYS A 532 -4.28 -4.57 19.87
CA LYS A 532 -4.62 -4.73 21.28
C LYS A 532 -5.62 -5.86 21.46
N PHE A 533 -5.15 -7.09 21.41
CA PHE A 533 -5.88 -8.18 22.05
C PHE A 533 -5.42 -8.24 23.51
N THR A 534 -6.34 -8.56 24.43
CA THR A 534 -5.98 -8.78 25.83
C THR A 534 -4.80 -9.73 25.87
N TYR A 535 -3.67 -9.31 26.46
CA TYR A 535 -2.47 -10.13 26.62
C TYR A 535 -2.78 -11.30 27.56
N SER A 536 -3.47 -12.30 27.06
CA SER A 536 -3.80 -13.54 27.75
C SER A 536 -3.03 -14.68 27.09
N LYS A 537 -2.81 -15.76 27.84
CA LYS A 537 -2.22 -16.99 27.28
C LYS A 537 -3.03 -17.52 26.09
N ASP A 538 -4.30 -17.16 25.97
CA ASP A 538 -5.24 -17.65 24.96
C ASP A 538 -4.99 -17.06 23.56
N VAL A 539 -4.22 -15.97 23.47
CA VAL A 539 -3.82 -15.37 22.19
C VAL A 539 -2.79 -16.24 21.47
N LEU A 540 -1.90 -16.90 22.22
CA LEU A 540 -0.83 -17.73 21.66
C LEU A 540 -1.18 -19.22 21.73
N ASN A 541 -1.90 -19.63 22.77
CA ASN A 541 -2.26 -21.02 22.98
C ASN A 541 -3.50 -21.39 22.18
N PHE A 542 -3.39 -22.50 21.46
CA PHE A 542 -4.53 -23.12 20.83
C PHE A 542 -5.28 -23.97 21.84
N LYS A 543 -6.60 -23.81 21.89
CA LYS A 543 -7.51 -24.66 22.66
C LYS A 543 -8.35 -25.45 21.66
N VAL A 544 -8.34 -26.77 21.79
CA VAL A 544 -9.18 -27.64 20.96
C VAL A 544 -10.65 -27.30 21.25
N PRO A 545 -11.48 -27.02 20.24
CA PRO A 545 -12.90 -26.77 20.45
C PRO A 545 -13.61 -27.98 21.08
N GLU A 546 -14.65 -27.70 21.87
CA GLU A 546 -15.52 -28.76 22.40
C GLU A 546 -16.27 -29.48 21.27
N GLY A 547 -16.59 -30.77 21.48
CA GLY A 547 -17.37 -31.58 20.52
C GLY A 547 -16.58 -32.17 19.35
N ARG A 548 -15.27 -31.94 19.26
CA ARG A 548 -14.40 -32.54 18.24
C ARG A 548 -14.18 -34.04 18.49
N GLN A 549 -14.10 -34.82 17.40
CA GLN A 549 -13.71 -36.23 17.47
C GLN A 549 -12.19 -36.36 17.59
N LEU A 550 -11.73 -36.70 18.79
CA LEU A 550 -10.31 -36.78 19.11
C LEU A 550 -9.79 -38.21 19.18
N VAL A 551 -8.51 -38.39 18.89
CA VAL A 551 -7.77 -39.62 19.18
C VAL A 551 -7.67 -39.86 20.70
N SER A 552 -7.42 -41.10 21.11
CA SER A 552 -7.32 -41.46 22.54
C SER A 552 -6.15 -40.78 23.26
N GLU A 553 -5.04 -40.56 22.57
CA GLU A 553 -3.84 -39.92 23.11
C GLU A 553 -3.63 -38.54 22.46
N ILE A 554 -4.19 -37.52 23.09
CA ILE A 554 -4.12 -36.14 22.60
C ILE A 554 -2.70 -35.59 22.80
N THR A 555 -2.10 -35.12 21.70
CA THR A 555 -0.83 -34.38 21.71
C THR A 555 -1.08 -32.92 22.07
N ASP A 556 -0.43 -32.40 23.11
CA ASP A 556 -0.49 -30.98 23.45
C ASP A 556 0.37 -30.16 22.48
N VAL A 557 -0.26 -29.63 21.44
CA VAL A 557 0.39 -28.84 20.39
C VAL A 557 1.01 -27.54 20.91
N ASN A 558 0.62 -27.07 22.10
CA ASN A 558 1.21 -25.88 22.70
C ASN A 558 2.61 -26.15 23.27
N LYS A 559 3.01 -27.42 23.42
CA LYS A 559 4.34 -27.85 23.86
C LYS A 559 5.26 -28.29 22.72
N ILE A 560 4.77 -28.26 21.48
CA ILE A 560 5.62 -28.52 20.31
C ILE A 560 6.55 -27.32 20.11
N ASP A 561 7.84 -27.60 20.05
CA ASP A 561 8.85 -26.57 19.80
C ASP A 561 8.76 -26.03 18.37
N LEU A 562 8.79 -24.70 18.28
CA LEU A 562 8.82 -23.96 17.03
C LEU A 562 10.11 -23.14 16.96
N GLY A 563 10.66 -22.99 15.76
CA GLY A 563 11.68 -21.98 15.47
C GLY A 563 11.04 -20.84 14.68
N ILE A 564 11.23 -19.60 15.10
CA ILE A 564 10.69 -18.43 14.42
C ILE A 564 11.87 -17.58 13.93
N GLU A 565 11.79 -17.11 12.69
CA GLU A 565 12.70 -16.12 12.16
C GLU A 565 11.97 -14.78 12.10
N TYR A 566 12.55 -13.77 12.75
CA TYR A 566 12.05 -12.40 12.70
C TYR A 566 12.95 -11.58 11.79
N SER A 567 12.36 -10.84 10.86
CA SER A 567 13.11 -9.99 9.95
C SER A 567 12.70 -8.53 10.10
N GLY A 568 13.66 -7.63 9.96
CA GLY A 568 13.39 -6.20 9.86
C GLY A 568 14.45 -5.46 9.07
N LYS A 569 14.08 -4.32 8.50
CA LYS A 569 15.00 -3.56 7.64
C LYS A 569 15.82 -2.56 8.46
N PHE A 570 17.08 -2.40 8.09
CA PHE A 570 17.98 -1.39 8.64
C PHE A 570 17.37 0.02 8.67
N PRO A 571 17.72 0.88 9.64
CA PRO A 571 17.11 2.19 9.85
C PRO A 571 17.33 3.19 8.69
N LEU A 572 18.22 2.90 7.74
CA LEU A 572 18.48 3.69 6.54
C LEU A 572 18.22 2.86 5.29
N ALA A 573 17.64 3.47 4.24
CA ALA A 573 17.43 2.79 2.96
C ALA A 573 18.65 2.94 2.03
N VAL A 574 18.94 1.88 1.30
CA VAL A 574 19.90 1.92 0.18
C VAL A 574 19.36 2.80 -0.93
N ARG A 575 20.20 3.71 -1.42
CA ARG A 575 20.02 4.46 -2.67
C ARG A 575 21.21 4.15 -3.57
N GLY A 576 20.93 3.71 -4.78
CA GLY A 576 21.96 3.45 -5.78
C GLY A 576 21.45 3.75 -7.17
N ASP A 577 22.38 3.96 -8.08
CA ASP A 577 22.10 4.03 -9.51
C ASP A 577 22.08 2.62 -10.08
N PHE A 578 21.12 2.42 -10.97
CA PHE A 578 20.93 1.18 -11.69
C PHE A 578 20.80 1.50 -13.18
N SER A 579 21.09 0.53 -14.04
CA SER A 579 20.84 0.66 -15.47
C SER A 579 19.38 1.10 -15.71
N LYS A 580 19.18 2.00 -16.68
CA LYS A 580 17.86 2.54 -17.03
C LYS A 580 16.90 1.40 -17.40
N ASP A 581 17.38 0.51 -18.26
CA ASP A 581 16.65 -0.64 -18.76
C ASP A 581 17.11 -1.91 -18.07
N ARG A 582 16.23 -2.92 -18.04
CA ARG A 582 16.61 -4.28 -17.64
C ARG A 582 17.54 -4.83 -18.72
N LEU A 583 18.61 -5.48 -18.30
CA LEU A 583 19.53 -6.19 -19.17
C LEU A 583 18.93 -7.54 -19.57
N GLU A 584 19.68 -8.32 -20.33
CA GLU A 584 19.23 -9.57 -20.95
C GLU A 584 18.86 -10.65 -19.92
N ASP A 585 19.39 -10.56 -18.69
CA ASP A 585 19.01 -11.41 -17.55
C ASP A 585 17.69 -10.98 -16.88
N GLY A 586 17.04 -9.95 -17.42
CA GLY A 586 15.81 -9.38 -16.88
C GLY A 586 16.02 -8.53 -15.63
N LYS A 587 17.25 -8.24 -15.21
CA LYS A 587 17.56 -7.41 -14.04
C LYS A 587 18.15 -6.07 -14.45
N ARG A 588 18.03 -5.06 -13.59
CA ARG A 588 18.80 -3.82 -13.77
C ARG A 588 20.18 -4.01 -13.15
N ALA A 589 21.23 -3.69 -13.89
CA ALA A 589 22.59 -3.75 -13.35
C ALA A 589 22.77 -2.66 -12.30
N TRP A 590 23.41 -3.02 -11.19
CA TRP A 590 23.90 -2.03 -10.25
C TRP A 590 25.10 -1.30 -10.83
N ILE A 591 25.09 0.01 -10.65
CA ILE A 591 26.07 0.91 -11.21
C ILE A 591 26.93 1.50 -10.09
N GLN A 592 26.30 2.18 -9.14
CA GLN A 592 26.97 2.69 -7.95
C GLN A 592 26.00 2.84 -6.78
N THR A 593 26.52 2.83 -5.57
CA THR A 593 25.76 3.13 -4.35
C THR A 593 25.96 4.61 -3.98
N LYS A 594 24.86 5.34 -3.81
CA LYS A 594 24.84 6.76 -3.43
C LYS A 594 24.68 6.95 -1.93
N VAL A 595 23.74 6.23 -1.34
CA VAL A 595 23.49 6.24 0.11
C VAL A 595 23.33 4.82 0.58
N ASP A 596 24.15 4.42 1.55
CA ASP A 596 23.96 3.16 2.26
C ASP A 596 24.69 3.20 3.60
N LEU A 597 24.40 2.20 4.43
CA LEU A 597 25.25 1.85 5.55
C LEU A 597 26.54 1.19 5.00
N SER A 598 27.67 1.49 5.63
CA SER A 598 28.90 0.72 5.48
C SER A 598 28.77 -0.65 6.16
N SER A 599 29.66 -1.60 5.85
CA SER A 599 29.68 -2.90 6.52
C SER A 599 29.92 -2.75 8.02
N GLU A 600 30.78 -1.82 8.44
CA GLU A 600 31.05 -1.55 9.85
C GLU A 600 29.81 -0.98 10.57
N GLU A 601 29.06 -0.09 9.92
CA GLU A 601 27.82 0.45 10.50
C GLU A 601 26.76 -0.64 10.65
N ARG A 602 26.66 -1.55 9.69
CA ARG A 602 25.75 -2.69 9.80
C ARG A 602 26.16 -3.61 10.92
N GLU A 603 27.44 -3.98 11.01
CA GLU A 603 27.96 -4.80 12.11
C GLU A 603 27.66 -4.18 13.47
N ALA A 604 27.91 -2.87 13.64
CA ALA A 604 27.61 -2.15 14.87
C ALA A 604 26.12 -2.20 15.24
N ILE A 605 25.23 -2.06 14.25
CA ILE A 605 23.77 -2.17 14.45
C ILE A 605 23.37 -3.61 14.81
N ILE A 606 23.88 -4.63 14.11
CA ILE A 606 23.61 -6.05 14.40
C ILE A 606 24.04 -6.39 15.84
N LYS A 607 25.26 -6.00 16.22
CA LYS A 607 25.77 -6.17 17.57
C LYS A 607 24.88 -5.47 18.61
N LYS A 608 24.42 -4.25 18.32
CA LYS A 608 23.49 -3.52 19.20
C LYS A 608 22.16 -4.24 19.39
N VAL A 609 21.56 -4.71 18.30
CA VAL A 609 20.30 -5.47 18.35
C VAL A 609 20.49 -6.73 19.20
N ALA A 610 21.62 -7.43 19.06
CA ALA A 610 21.94 -8.59 19.90
C ALA A 610 22.09 -8.22 21.39
N MET A 611 22.73 -7.09 21.72
CA MET A 611 22.82 -6.58 23.11
C MET A 611 21.44 -6.24 23.69
N ASP A 612 20.63 -5.50 22.93
CA ASP A 612 19.30 -5.10 23.35
C ASP A 612 18.41 -6.34 23.54
N LEU A 613 18.46 -7.32 22.62
CA LEU A 613 17.76 -8.59 22.74
C LEU A 613 18.18 -9.35 24.00
N LYS A 614 19.49 -9.47 24.27
CA LYS A 614 20.00 -10.10 25.48
C LYS A 614 19.43 -9.43 26.73
N ARG A 615 19.42 -8.10 26.77
CA ARG A 615 18.86 -7.36 27.91
C ARG A 615 17.37 -7.66 28.10
N GLU A 616 16.57 -7.60 27.03
CA GLU A 616 15.13 -7.85 27.10
C GLU A 616 14.80 -9.31 27.48
N LEU A 617 15.61 -10.28 27.05
CA LEU A 617 15.48 -11.70 27.41
C LEU A 617 16.12 -12.08 28.76
N LYS A 618 16.72 -11.11 29.46
CA LYS A 618 17.51 -11.32 30.69
C LYS A 618 18.62 -12.37 30.48
N GLY A 619 19.29 -12.29 29.34
CA GLY A 619 20.25 -13.27 28.88
C GLY A 619 21.53 -13.33 29.69
N VAL A 620 22.13 -14.52 29.74
CA VAL A 620 23.29 -14.86 30.59
C VAL A 620 24.63 -14.73 29.86
N GLU A 621 24.65 -14.83 28.53
CA GLU A 621 25.88 -14.86 27.72
C GLU A 621 25.75 -14.03 26.41
N GLY A 622 26.87 -13.63 25.82
CA GLY A 622 26.95 -12.87 24.57
C GLY A 622 26.79 -11.34 24.75
N PRO A 623 26.75 -10.56 23.65
CA PRO A 623 26.80 -11.02 22.26
C PRO A 623 28.20 -11.45 21.82
N THR A 624 28.30 -12.59 21.15
CA THR A 624 29.55 -13.17 20.62
C THR A 624 29.45 -13.25 19.09
N LYS A 625 30.44 -12.69 18.38
CA LYS A 625 30.51 -12.76 16.92
C LYS A 625 30.71 -14.22 16.49
N VAL A 626 30.04 -14.62 15.42
CA VAL A 626 30.20 -15.96 14.82
C VAL A 626 30.92 -15.80 13.50
N ASP A 627 32.01 -16.55 13.33
CA ASP A 627 32.61 -16.77 12.02
C ASP A 627 31.74 -17.78 11.29
N SER A 628 30.80 -17.30 10.47
CA SER A 628 29.92 -18.15 9.67
C SER A 628 30.06 -17.77 8.21
N ASP A 629 30.50 -18.71 7.39
CA ASP A 629 30.37 -18.62 5.94
C ASP A 629 28.89 -18.72 5.57
N GLY A 630 28.39 -17.69 4.89
CA GLY A 630 26.96 -17.52 4.66
C GLY A 630 26.31 -18.65 3.86
N HIS A 631 25.02 -18.88 4.12
CA HIS A 631 24.15 -19.92 3.54
C HIS A 631 23.84 -19.76 2.03
N GLY A 632 24.84 -19.48 1.20
CA GLY A 632 24.69 -19.32 -0.25
C GLY A 632 23.84 -18.10 -0.66
N HIS A 633 23.55 -17.18 0.28
CA HIS A 633 22.84 -15.90 0.07
C HIS A 633 23.66 -14.69 0.54
N GLY A 634 24.94 -14.91 0.88
CA GLY A 634 25.86 -13.85 1.24
C GLY A 634 25.62 -13.25 2.61
N LEU A 635 25.35 -14.05 3.65
CA LEU A 635 25.49 -13.59 5.03
C LEU A 635 26.92 -13.07 5.27
N ASP A 636 27.03 -11.91 5.92
CA ASP A 636 28.30 -11.20 6.09
C ASP A 636 28.64 -10.98 7.59
N VAL A 637 27.62 -10.87 8.46
CA VAL A 637 27.80 -10.62 9.89
C VAL A 637 26.74 -11.37 10.71
N SER A 638 27.17 -12.09 11.74
CA SER A 638 26.28 -12.78 12.70
C SER A 638 26.79 -12.67 14.14
N TYR A 639 25.87 -12.50 15.08
CA TYR A 639 26.12 -12.46 16.52
C TYR A 639 25.17 -13.40 17.26
N THR A 640 25.67 -14.01 18.32
CA THR A 640 24.89 -14.94 19.16
C THR A 640 24.77 -14.44 20.60
N ILE A 641 23.60 -14.67 21.21
CA ILE A 641 23.36 -14.45 22.65
C ILE A 641 22.73 -15.69 23.26
N ARG A 642 22.86 -15.84 24.59
CA ARG A 642 22.09 -16.82 25.35
C ARG A 642 21.09 -16.14 26.26
N ASP A 643 19.85 -16.59 26.22
CA ASP A 643 18.79 -16.07 27.09
C ASP A 643 18.88 -16.61 28.53
N SER A 644 17.92 -16.21 29.38
CA SER A 644 17.82 -16.66 30.78
C SER A 644 17.64 -18.18 30.95
N LYS A 645 17.18 -18.88 29.89
CA LYS A 645 17.03 -20.35 29.84
C LYS A 645 18.23 -21.02 29.17
N ASN A 646 19.33 -20.28 28.95
CA ASN A 646 20.56 -20.73 28.29
C ASN A 646 20.39 -21.17 26.82
N ARG A 647 19.28 -20.77 26.17
CA ARG A 647 19.01 -21.09 24.75
C ARG A 647 19.74 -20.09 23.85
N LYS A 648 20.23 -20.57 22.70
CA LYS A 648 21.00 -19.78 21.73
C LYS A 648 20.07 -19.03 20.78
N TRP A 649 20.28 -17.72 20.67
CA TRP A 649 19.63 -16.84 19.70
C TRP A 649 20.68 -16.26 18.75
N ILE A 650 20.30 -16.03 17.49
CA ILE A 650 21.19 -15.51 16.45
C ILE A 650 20.60 -14.21 15.91
N VAL A 651 21.43 -13.18 15.73
CA VAL A 651 21.09 -11.95 15.03
C VAL A 651 22.09 -11.77 13.89
N GLU A 652 21.60 -11.68 12.65
CA GLU A 652 22.43 -11.71 11.46
C GLU A 652 21.99 -10.74 10.37
N TRP A 653 22.92 -10.40 9.48
CA TRP A 653 22.66 -9.65 8.26
C TRP A 653 22.54 -10.61 7.08
N ASP A 654 21.31 -10.80 6.59
CA ASP A 654 21.02 -11.68 5.45
C ASP A 654 20.22 -10.96 4.33
N GLY A 655 20.02 -11.66 3.20
CA GLY A 655 19.31 -11.16 2.02
C GLY A 655 20.07 -10.09 1.26
N ILE A 656 21.41 -10.14 1.29
CA ILE A 656 22.29 -9.11 0.74
C ILE A 656 22.25 -9.12 -0.79
N GLY A 657 22.07 -7.95 -1.41
CA GLY A 657 22.28 -7.79 -2.83
C GLY A 657 23.77 -7.61 -3.13
N ARG A 658 24.32 -8.40 -4.07
CA ARG A 658 25.70 -8.27 -4.56
C ARG A 658 25.71 -8.17 -6.07
N SER A 659 26.84 -7.79 -6.66
CA SER A 659 27.00 -7.74 -8.12
C SER A 659 28.32 -8.36 -8.52
N TYR A 660 28.36 -8.91 -9.72
CA TYR A 660 29.42 -9.79 -10.18
C TYR A 660 30.12 -9.24 -11.42
N THR A 661 31.40 -9.54 -11.55
CA THR A 661 32.13 -9.41 -12.82
C THR A 661 31.62 -10.44 -13.84
N PRO A 662 31.92 -10.29 -15.14
CA PRO A 662 31.64 -11.32 -16.15
C PRO A 662 32.27 -12.68 -15.81
N GLU A 663 33.38 -12.67 -15.08
CA GLU A 663 34.11 -13.85 -14.60
C GLU A 663 33.46 -14.49 -13.36
N GLY A 664 32.46 -13.83 -12.76
CA GLY A 664 31.72 -14.32 -11.60
C GLY A 664 32.34 -13.97 -10.25
N GLU A 665 33.27 -13.01 -10.22
CA GLU A 665 33.85 -12.49 -8.97
C GLU A 665 32.93 -11.44 -8.36
N ILE A 666 32.80 -11.42 -7.03
CA ILE A 666 32.03 -10.40 -6.32
C ILE A 666 32.74 -9.06 -6.50
N ILE A 667 32.00 -8.05 -6.97
CA ILE A 667 32.52 -6.68 -7.06
C ILE A 667 32.62 -6.10 -5.65
N GLU A 668 33.81 -5.64 -5.28
CA GLU A 668 34.07 -4.99 -3.99
C GLU A 668 33.11 -3.82 -3.74
N GLY A 669 32.58 -3.72 -2.52
CA GLY A 669 31.64 -2.67 -2.13
C GLY A 669 30.24 -2.76 -2.77
N SER A 670 29.97 -3.80 -3.58
CA SER A 670 28.65 -3.99 -4.18
C SER A 670 27.61 -4.60 -3.22
N SER A 671 28.05 -5.18 -2.10
CA SER A 671 27.19 -5.67 -1.01
C SER A 671 26.32 -4.54 -0.46
N ARG A 672 25.01 -4.69 -0.58
CA ARG A 672 24.06 -3.64 -0.25
C ARG A 672 22.71 -4.21 0.18
N GLY A 673 21.98 -3.43 0.97
CA GLY A 673 20.62 -3.78 1.37
C GLY A 673 20.58 -4.91 2.37
N GLY A 674 19.73 -5.91 2.12
CA GLY A 674 19.44 -6.99 3.08
C GLY A 674 18.48 -6.58 4.19
N SER A 675 18.37 -7.47 5.16
CA SER A 675 17.56 -7.34 6.38
C SER A 675 18.42 -7.73 7.58
N ILE A 676 18.00 -7.29 8.77
CA ILE A 676 18.40 -7.91 10.01
C ILE A 676 17.46 -9.09 10.23
N GLU A 677 18.02 -10.28 10.38
CA GLU A 677 17.28 -11.50 10.69
C GLU A 677 17.65 -11.97 12.10
N LEU A 678 16.65 -12.40 12.84
CA LEU A 678 16.78 -12.90 14.20
C LEU A 678 16.19 -14.30 14.22
N VAL A 679 17.07 -15.28 14.37
CA VAL A 679 16.72 -16.70 14.40
C VAL A 679 16.59 -17.13 15.85
N THR A 680 15.39 -17.57 16.24
CA THR A 680 15.16 -18.09 17.59
C THR A 680 15.78 -19.47 17.77
N PRO A 681 16.01 -19.92 19.02
CA PRO A 681 16.11 -21.35 19.29
C PRO A 681 14.84 -22.08 18.83
N LYS A 682 14.88 -23.41 18.78
CA LYS A 682 13.65 -24.22 18.83
C LYS A 682 13.13 -24.17 20.27
N PHE A 683 11.90 -23.73 20.46
CA PHE A 683 11.30 -23.53 21.78
C PHE A 683 9.78 -23.47 21.70
N THR A 684 9.12 -23.65 22.84
CA THR A 684 7.73 -23.28 23.03
C THR A 684 7.63 -21.76 23.18
N PRO A 685 7.09 -21.01 22.21
CA PRO A 685 7.11 -19.56 22.26
C PRO A 685 6.29 -19.01 23.41
N GLU A 686 6.74 -17.92 24.03
CA GLU A 686 6.00 -17.14 25.01
C GLU A 686 5.89 -15.66 24.57
N LEU A 687 4.79 -15.00 24.93
CA LEU A 687 4.48 -13.65 24.45
C LEU A 687 5.45 -12.57 24.96
N ASN A 688 5.99 -12.74 26.16
CA ASN A 688 7.10 -11.93 26.70
C ASN A 688 8.39 -12.07 25.88
N GLU A 689 8.72 -13.27 25.41
CA GLU A 689 9.91 -13.56 24.59
C GLU A 689 9.74 -12.98 23.18
N MET A 690 8.54 -13.09 22.59
CA MET A 690 8.21 -12.39 21.33
C MET A 690 8.29 -10.87 21.50
N ASN A 691 7.73 -10.32 22.57
CA ASN A 691 7.80 -8.88 22.87
C ASN A 691 9.25 -8.39 23.04
N ALA A 692 10.15 -9.21 23.61
CA ALA A 692 11.55 -8.87 23.75
C ALA A 692 12.23 -8.63 22.38
N VAL A 693 11.88 -9.42 21.36
CA VAL A 693 12.35 -9.22 19.98
C VAL A 693 11.92 -7.84 19.45
N TYR A 694 10.64 -7.50 19.57
CA TYR A 694 10.13 -6.23 19.04
C TYR A 694 10.65 -5.02 19.82
N LYS A 695 10.85 -5.14 21.14
CA LYS A 695 11.52 -4.10 21.92
C LYS A 695 12.96 -3.87 21.47
N ALA A 696 13.71 -4.94 21.18
CA ALA A 696 15.07 -4.83 20.65
C ALA A 696 15.09 -4.19 19.25
N PHE A 697 14.11 -4.51 18.40
CA PHE A 697 13.91 -3.88 17.10
C PHE A 697 13.56 -2.39 17.22
N GLU A 698 12.57 -2.04 18.06
CA GLU A 698 12.15 -0.66 18.31
C GLU A 698 13.29 0.20 18.88
N ALA A 699 14.09 -0.34 19.80
CA ALA A 699 15.28 0.31 20.36
C ALA A 699 16.32 0.70 19.29
N ASN A 700 16.22 0.16 18.07
CA ASN A 700 17.13 0.38 16.96
C ASN A 700 16.46 0.89 15.67
N ASN A 701 15.15 1.22 15.68
CA ASN A 701 14.34 1.50 14.47
C ASN A 701 14.46 0.42 13.39
N ILE A 702 14.47 -0.84 13.82
CA ILE A 702 14.37 -1.97 12.91
C ILE A 702 12.89 -2.22 12.68
N LEU A 703 12.43 -1.95 11.46
CA LEU A 703 11.02 -2.07 11.11
C LEU A 703 10.80 -3.32 10.26
N PRO A 704 10.00 -4.29 10.73
CA PRO A 704 9.49 -5.37 9.89
C PRO A 704 8.68 -4.80 8.72
N GLN A 705 8.71 -5.47 7.58
CA GLN A 705 7.96 -5.05 6.39
C GLN A 705 7.29 -6.23 5.71
N LEU A 706 6.07 -6.01 5.21
CA LEU A 706 5.34 -7.04 4.46
C LEU A 706 6.04 -7.40 3.14
N THR A 707 6.70 -6.43 2.51
CA THR A 707 7.28 -6.57 1.17
C THR A 707 8.65 -7.24 1.15
N SER A 708 9.28 -7.45 2.32
CA SER A 708 10.68 -7.90 2.39
C SER A 708 11.06 -8.49 3.74
N GLY A 709 11.96 -9.48 3.74
CA GLY A 709 12.25 -10.29 4.93
C GLY A 709 11.27 -11.46 5.07
N GLY A 710 11.71 -12.56 5.68
CA GLY A 710 10.90 -13.75 5.94
C GLY A 710 10.45 -13.81 7.40
N GLY A 711 9.21 -14.26 7.62
CA GLY A 711 8.76 -14.77 8.91
C GLY A 711 8.79 -16.29 8.86
N HIS A 712 9.96 -16.93 8.91
CA HIS A 712 9.99 -18.39 8.79
C HIS A 712 9.50 -19.03 10.09
N ILE A 713 8.52 -19.94 9.99
CA ILE A 713 8.10 -20.77 11.13
C ILE A 713 8.54 -22.20 10.83
N ASN A 714 9.45 -22.70 11.66
CA ASN A 714 9.98 -24.05 11.64
C ASN A 714 9.22 -24.90 12.66
N ILE A 715 8.63 -26.00 12.21
CA ILE A 715 8.06 -27.03 13.08
C ILE A 715 9.11 -28.10 13.32
N ASP A 716 9.32 -28.49 14.57
CA ASP A 716 10.05 -29.72 14.86
C ASP A 716 9.22 -30.95 14.46
N LEU A 717 9.75 -31.74 13.53
CA LEU A 717 9.06 -32.92 13.02
C LEU A 717 9.08 -34.10 13.99
N ALA A 718 9.79 -34.01 15.12
CA ALA A 718 9.72 -35.01 16.19
C ALA A 718 8.27 -35.26 16.68
N ALA A 719 7.38 -34.26 16.58
CA ALA A 719 5.97 -34.41 16.91
C ALA A 719 5.23 -35.44 16.00
N PHE A 720 5.80 -35.78 14.84
CA PHE A 720 5.29 -36.73 13.87
C PHE A 720 6.09 -38.04 13.82
N ASP A 721 6.98 -38.29 14.79
CA ASP A 721 7.75 -39.54 14.83
C ASP A 721 6.83 -40.76 14.94
N GLY A 722 6.98 -41.70 13.99
CA GLY A 722 6.11 -42.87 13.89
C GLY A 722 4.67 -42.56 13.44
N LYS A 723 4.38 -41.32 13.00
CA LYS A 723 3.04 -40.82 12.65
C LYS A 723 2.98 -40.26 11.22
N PRO A 724 3.32 -41.06 10.17
CA PRO A 724 3.36 -40.56 8.80
C PRO A 724 1.97 -40.18 8.25
N LYS A 725 0.92 -40.87 8.69
CA LYS A 725 -0.48 -40.54 8.34
C LYS A 725 -0.86 -39.14 8.82
N GLU A 726 -0.49 -38.78 10.04
CA GLU A 726 -0.74 -37.47 10.63
C GLU A 726 0.04 -36.37 9.92
N LEU A 727 1.28 -36.65 9.47
CA LEU A 727 2.04 -35.70 8.65
C LEU A 727 1.40 -35.51 7.27
N ALA A 728 0.97 -36.58 6.61
CA ALA A 728 0.25 -36.49 5.33
C ALA A 728 -1.09 -35.72 5.47
N ARG A 729 -1.78 -35.92 6.60
CA ARG A 729 -2.96 -35.15 6.99
C ARG A 729 -2.64 -33.68 7.21
N PHE A 730 -1.56 -33.34 7.91
CA PHE A 730 -1.11 -31.95 8.09
C PHE A 730 -0.89 -31.25 6.75
N LEU A 731 -0.24 -31.92 5.79
CA LEU A 731 -0.04 -31.37 4.44
C LEU A 731 -1.36 -31.15 3.70
N SER A 732 -2.31 -32.07 3.84
CA SER A 732 -3.65 -31.93 3.28
C SER A 732 -4.38 -30.71 3.86
N VAL A 733 -4.38 -30.55 5.19
CA VAL A 733 -4.98 -29.39 5.88
C VAL A 733 -4.35 -28.08 5.42
N PHE A 734 -3.01 -28.01 5.35
CA PHE A 734 -2.33 -26.81 4.86
C PHE A 734 -2.77 -26.47 3.43
N HIS A 735 -2.82 -27.45 2.52
CA HIS A 735 -3.17 -27.20 1.13
C HIS A 735 -4.65 -26.87 0.89
N GLU A 736 -5.54 -27.30 1.78
CA GLU A 736 -6.96 -26.92 1.78
C GLU A 736 -7.17 -25.43 2.05
N HIS A 737 -6.26 -24.80 2.81
CA HIS A 737 -6.40 -23.41 3.26
C HIS A 737 -5.29 -22.47 2.77
N ARG A 738 -4.27 -22.98 2.05
CA ARG A 738 -3.06 -22.24 1.65
C ARG A 738 -3.33 -20.89 0.98
N SER A 739 -4.40 -20.76 0.20
CA SER A 739 -4.74 -19.53 -0.52
C SER A 739 -5.13 -18.39 0.41
N VAL A 740 -6.01 -18.63 1.40
CA VAL A 740 -6.41 -17.57 2.35
C VAL A 740 -5.28 -17.28 3.34
N ILE A 741 -4.50 -18.30 3.73
CA ILE A 741 -3.28 -18.11 4.52
C ILE A 741 -2.27 -17.22 3.77
N SER A 742 -2.10 -17.45 2.47
CA SER A 742 -1.26 -16.60 1.60
C SER A 742 -1.80 -15.17 1.57
N LEU A 743 -3.11 -14.97 1.42
CA LEU A 743 -3.69 -13.63 1.40
C LEU A 743 -3.40 -12.85 2.70
N MET A 744 -3.53 -13.50 3.86
CA MET A 744 -3.31 -12.87 5.17
C MET A 744 -1.83 -12.55 5.43
N PHE A 745 -0.94 -13.49 5.11
CA PHE A 745 0.41 -13.47 5.65
C PHE A 745 1.52 -13.55 4.60
N GLN A 746 1.24 -13.65 3.30
CA GLN A 746 2.24 -13.59 2.24
C GLN A 746 1.97 -12.39 1.33
N HIS A 747 2.88 -11.42 1.27
CA HIS A 747 2.68 -10.27 0.39
C HIS A 747 2.72 -10.70 -1.08
N VAL A 748 1.83 -10.18 -1.93
CA VAL A 748 1.69 -10.60 -3.34
C VAL A 748 3.01 -10.51 -4.12
N ALA A 749 3.83 -9.49 -3.84
CA ALA A 749 5.14 -9.32 -4.46
C ALA A 749 6.18 -10.38 -4.02
N ARG A 750 5.94 -11.13 -2.93
CA ARG A 750 6.76 -12.24 -2.41
C ARG A 750 6.26 -13.63 -2.84
N SER A 751 5.16 -13.71 -3.60
CA SER A 751 4.71 -14.99 -4.21
C SER A 751 5.82 -15.66 -5.03
N HIS A 752 6.66 -14.86 -5.68
CA HIS A 752 7.82 -15.35 -6.43
C HIS A 752 9.02 -15.74 -5.56
N THR A 753 9.08 -15.49 -4.25
CA THR A 753 10.18 -15.98 -3.39
C THR A 753 9.83 -17.29 -2.70
N SER A 754 8.53 -17.52 -2.47
CA SER A 754 8.00 -18.74 -1.86
C SER A 754 6.83 -19.21 -2.74
N GLU A 755 7.15 -19.97 -3.79
CA GLU A 755 6.21 -20.35 -4.84
C GLU A 755 5.18 -21.35 -4.33
N GLN A 756 3.94 -21.20 -4.78
CA GLN A 756 2.89 -22.18 -4.53
C GLN A 756 3.15 -23.43 -5.39
N LEU A 757 3.27 -24.60 -4.76
CA LEU A 757 3.47 -25.85 -5.47
C LEU A 757 2.23 -26.21 -6.32
N ASP A 758 2.47 -26.66 -7.55
CA ASP A 758 1.46 -27.31 -8.37
C ASP A 758 1.40 -28.79 -7.98
N LEU A 759 0.31 -29.21 -7.34
CA LEU A 759 0.18 -30.54 -6.75
C LEU A 759 -0.61 -31.44 -7.71
N SER A 760 -0.07 -32.62 -8.00
CA SER A 760 -0.77 -33.59 -8.83
C SER A 760 -2.02 -34.10 -8.12
N ASN A 761 -3.05 -34.48 -8.90
CA ASN A 761 -4.23 -35.14 -8.34
C ASN A 761 -3.86 -36.43 -7.59
N ASN A 762 -2.82 -37.14 -8.06
CA ASN A 762 -2.31 -38.35 -7.40
C ASN A 762 -1.82 -38.04 -5.99
N LEU A 763 -0.92 -37.06 -5.85
CA LEU A 763 -0.38 -36.65 -4.56
C LEU A 763 -1.49 -36.19 -3.61
N VAL A 764 -2.42 -35.37 -4.11
CA VAL A 764 -3.54 -34.85 -3.30
C VAL A 764 -4.41 -35.97 -2.74
N GLN A 765 -4.75 -36.98 -3.56
CA GLN A 765 -5.54 -38.13 -3.10
C GLN A 765 -4.74 -39.05 -2.18
N ALA A 766 -3.46 -39.26 -2.48
CA ALA A 766 -2.57 -40.08 -1.66
C ALA A 766 -2.36 -39.49 -0.26
N LEU A 767 -2.16 -38.18 -0.15
CA LEU A 767 -1.98 -37.52 1.16
C LEU A 767 -3.25 -37.58 2.02
N LYS A 768 -4.43 -37.44 1.42
CA LYS A 768 -5.72 -37.48 2.14
C LYS A 768 -5.96 -38.82 2.83
N ASN A 769 -5.67 -39.91 2.14
CA ASN A 769 -5.98 -41.28 2.57
C ASN A 769 -4.71 -42.07 2.90
N PHE A 770 -3.63 -41.38 3.29
CA PHE A 770 -2.36 -42.04 3.53
C PHE A 770 -2.45 -43.01 4.72
N ASP A 771 -2.10 -44.28 4.49
CA ASP A 771 -2.04 -45.34 5.49
C ASP A 771 -0.74 -46.16 5.42
N GLY A 772 0.22 -45.69 4.62
CA GLY A 772 1.53 -46.32 4.45
C GLY A 772 2.54 -45.98 5.56
N THR A 773 3.76 -46.44 5.33
CA THR A 773 4.94 -46.26 6.18
C THR A 773 5.61 -44.89 5.99
N GLU A 774 6.54 -44.54 6.89
CA GLU A 774 7.32 -43.30 6.78
C GLU A 774 8.10 -43.22 5.46
N ASP A 775 8.75 -44.32 5.07
CA ASP A 775 9.53 -44.41 3.84
C ASP A 775 8.65 -44.27 2.59
N GLU A 776 7.44 -44.84 2.61
CA GLU A 776 6.47 -44.67 1.53
C GLU A 776 6.02 -43.20 1.40
N LEU A 777 5.81 -42.50 2.52
CA LEU A 777 5.47 -41.07 2.49
C LEU A 777 6.62 -40.22 1.93
N LYS A 778 7.85 -40.48 2.39
CA LYS A 778 9.05 -39.80 1.87
C LYS A 778 9.17 -40.01 0.37
N LYS A 779 9.10 -41.26 -0.09
CA LYS A 779 9.18 -41.62 -1.51
C LYS A 779 8.06 -40.95 -2.31
N LEU A 780 6.83 -40.92 -1.79
CA LEU A 780 5.70 -40.22 -2.41
C LEU A 780 6.01 -38.72 -2.59
N LEU A 781 6.42 -38.01 -1.53
CA LEU A 781 6.70 -36.58 -1.57
C LEU A 781 7.84 -36.23 -2.56
N TYR A 782 8.90 -37.02 -2.58
CA TYR A 782 10.01 -36.80 -3.51
C TYR A 782 9.63 -37.08 -4.97
N ASN A 783 8.95 -38.20 -5.22
CA ASN A 783 8.58 -38.62 -6.58
C ASN A 783 7.53 -37.69 -7.20
N GLU A 784 6.58 -37.20 -6.39
CA GLU A 784 5.57 -36.22 -6.78
C GLU A 784 6.09 -34.77 -6.75
N ARG A 785 7.39 -34.57 -6.53
CA ARG A 785 8.08 -33.27 -6.60
C ARG A 785 7.54 -32.23 -5.62
N TYR A 786 7.44 -32.60 -4.34
CA TYR A 786 7.15 -31.66 -3.26
C TYR A 786 8.36 -30.75 -2.94
N PHE A 787 8.82 -29.99 -3.95
CA PHE A 787 9.93 -29.02 -3.90
C PHE A 787 9.92 -28.17 -5.17
N ASN A 788 10.65 -27.04 -5.15
CA ASN A 788 10.79 -26.19 -6.32
C ASN A 788 11.67 -26.89 -7.38
N THR A 789 11.17 -27.00 -8.59
CA THR A 789 11.87 -27.66 -9.70
C THR A 789 12.36 -26.70 -10.78
N ARG A 790 12.27 -25.38 -10.59
CA ARG A 790 12.63 -24.40 -11.64
C ARG A 790 14.11 -24.07 -11.67
N PHE A 791 14.64 -23.83 -12.87
CA PHE A 791 15.94 -23.20 -13.06
C PHE A 791 16.02 -21.84 -12.36
N GLY A 792 17.20 -21.51 -11.81
CA GLY A 792 17.45 -20.23 -11.14
C GLY A 792 16.77 -20.06 -9.80
N ARG A 793 16.31 -21.16 -9.20
CA ARG A 793 15.67 -21.21 -7.89
C ARG A 793 16.20 -22.40 -7.08
N LYS A 794 16.20 -22.27 -5.75
CA LYS A 794 16.58 -23.35 -4.84
C LYS A 794 15.37 -24.25 -4.57
N SER A 795 15.58 -25.55 -4.37
CA SER A 795 14.53 -26.56 -4.11
C SER A 795 13.60 -26.18 -2.96
N ARG A 796 14.14 -25.54 -1.93
CA ARG A 796 13.39 -25.00 -0.78
C ARG A 796 12.49 -23.78 -1.07
N TYR A 797 12.52 -23.17 -2.25
CA TYR A 797 11.76 -21.93 -2.54
C TYR A 797 10.27 -22.18 -2.83
N VAL A 798 9.59 -22.78 -1.85
CA VAL A 798 8.18 -23.13 -1.83
C VAL A 798 7.51 -22.56 -0.58
N GLN A 799 6.18 -22.57 -0.50
CA GLN A 799 5.45 -22.04 0.67
C GLN A 799 5.70 -22.83 1.97
N LEU A 800 5.80 -24.16 1.87
CA LEU A 800 6.12 -25.09 2.96
C LEU A 800 7.21 -26.04 2.47
N ASP A 801 8.40 -25.93 3.05
CA ASP A 801 9.54 -26.78 2.72
C ASP A 801 9.57 -28.02 3.62
N LEU A 802 9.71 -29.19 2.99
CA LEU A 802 9.81 -30.50 3.62
C LEU A 802 11.08 -31.26 3.22
N SER A 803 12.03 -30.62 2.53
CA SER A 803 13.25 -31.28 2.09
C SER A 803 14.04 -31.95 3.22
N ALA A 804 14.03 -31.38 4.43
CA ALA A 804 14.64 -31.97 5.61
C ALA A 804 13.91 -33.22 6.14
N TYR A 805 12.64 -33.44 5.79
CA TYR A 805 11.90 -34.66 6.17
C TYR A 805 12.31 -35.87 5.34
N TYR A 806 12.45 -35.69 4.03
CA TYR A 806 12.77 -36.77 3.09
C TYR A 806 14.24 -36.77 2.65
N GLN A 807 15.12 -36.09 3.38
CA GLN A 807 16.52 -35.90 2.97
C GLN A 807 17.34 -37.20 2.81
N ASP A 808 16.94 -38.24 3.53
CA ASP A 808 17.55 -39.58 3.56
C ASP A 808 17.26 -40.40 2.30
N ILE A 809 16.27 -40.04 1.50
CA ILE A 809 15.93 -40.69 0.22
C ILE A 809 16.31 -39.87 -1.02
N ILE A 810 16.87 -38.67 -0.84
CA ILE A 810 17.28 -37.81 -1.97
C ILE A 810 18.44 -38.50 -2.71
N PRO A 811 18.42 -38.63 -4.05
CA PRO A 811 19.55 -39.15 -4.81
C PRO A 811 20.83 -38.36 -4.52
N GLU A 812 21.91 -39.09 -4.27
CA GLU A 812 23.19 -38.55 -3.81
C GLU A 812 23.75 -37.49 -4.77
N GLU A 813 23.54 -37.67 -6.07
CA GLU A 813 23.99 -36.76 -7.12
C GLU A 813 23.39 -35.35 -7.02
N PHE A 814 22.30 -35.16 -6.28
CA PHE A 814 21.67 -33.86 -6.07
C PHE A 814 22.05 -33.20 -4.73
N ILE A 815 22.80 -33.88 -3.87
CA ILE A 815 23.21 -33.37 -2.55
C ILE A 815 24.56 -32.67 -2.68
N THR A 816 24.54 -31.34 -2.79
CA THR A 816 25.75 -30.51 -2.96
C THR A 816 25.65 -29.21 -2.19
N ASP A 817 26.80 -28.58 -1.95
CA ASP A 817 26.89 -27.27 -1.31
C ASP A 817 25.96 -26.24 -1.96
N ASP A 818 25.46 -25.32 -1.12
CA ASP A 818 24.60 -24.25 -1.58
C ASP A 818 25.35 -23.31 -2.54
N PHE A 819 24.64 -22.69 -3.47
CA PHE A 819 25.23 -21.83 -4.49
C PHE A 819 24.48 -20.51 -4.64
N ASP A 820 25.19 -19.47 -5.07
CA ASP A 820 24.55 -18.19 -5.38
C ASP A 820 23.92 -18.22 -6.78
N ILE A 821 22.60 -18.28 -6.79
CA ILE A 821 21.76 -18.21 -8.00
C ILE A 821 21.97 -16.92 -8.81
N SER A 822 22.59 -15.89 -8.22
CA SER A 822 22.89 -14.60 -8.86
C SER A 822 24.24 -14.58 -9.56
N ASN A 823 25.20 -15.44 -9.19
CA ASN A 823 26.54 -15.46 -9.80
C ASN A 823 26.46 -15.91 -11.28
N PRO A 824 26.83 -15.05 -12.27
CA PRO A 824 26.62 -15.29 -13.70
C PRO A 824 27.34 -16.52 -14.24
N THR A 825 28.45 -16.94 -13.64
CA THR A 825 29.24 -18.10 -14.10
C THR A 825 28.89 -19.39 -13.36
N THR A 826 28.15 -19.30 -12.25
CA THR A 826 27.63 -20.49 -11.55
C THR A 826 26.44 -21.07 -12.32
N PRO A 827 26.53 -22.32 -12.81
CA PRO A 827 25.43 -22.96 -13.53
C PRO A 827 24.22 -23.13 -12.61
N TRP A 828 23.04 -22.78 -13.11
CA TRP A 828 21.80 -23.19 -12.48
C TRP A 828 21.63 -24.70 -12.67
N ARG A 829 21.46 -25.42 -11.57
CA ARG A 829 21.49 -26.89 -11.51
C ARG A 829 20.49 -27.41 -10.49
N ARG A 830 20.27 -28.71 -10.48
CA ARG A 830 19.46 -29.39 -9.47
C ARG A 830 20.30 -29.55 -8.21
N GLN A 831 19.71 -29.21 -7.07
CA GLN A 831 20.45 -29.21 -5.81
C GLN A 831 19.48 -29.29 -4.63
N PHE A 832 19.90 -30.06 -3.64
CA PHE A 832 19.35 -30.06 -2.29
C PHE A 832 20.45 -29.70 -1.31
N ARG A 833 20.14 -28.75 -0.42
CA ARG A 833 20.91 -28.49 0.78
C ARG A 833 20.39 -29.42 1.86
N VAL A 834 21.28 -30.23 2.42
CA VAL A 834 20.93 -31.31 3.35
C VAL A 834 21.77 -31.19 4.61
N ASP A 835 21.12 -31.27 5.77
CA ASP A 835 21.78 -31.36 7.07
C ASP A 835 21.08 -32.46 7.89
N PRO A 836 21.73 -33.64 8.04
CA PRO A 836 21.12 -34.80 8.69
C PRO A 836 20.85 -34.59 10.18
N LYS A 837 21.41 -33.52 10.79
CA LYS A 837 21.12 -33.15 12.18
C LYS A 837 19.82 -32.36 12.33
N ILE A 838 19.23 -31.91 11.22
CA ILE A 838 18.04 -31.06 11.22
C ILE A 838 16.87 -31.83 10.60
N ARG A 839 15.84 -32.07 11.41
CA ARG A 839 14.52 -32.52 10.95
C ARG A 839 13.50 -31.42 11.23
N LYS A 840 12.95 -30.81 10.18
CA LYS A 840 11.99 -29.71 10.29
C LYS A 840 11.08 -29.59 9.07
N ALA A 841 9.90 -29.02 9.26
CA ALA A 841 9.12 -28.41 8.19
C ALA A 841 9.20 -26.89 8.32
N GLU A 842 9.38 -26.16 7.23
CA GLU A 842 9.59 -24.70 7.27
C GLU A 842 8.54 -23.96 6.44
N PHE A 843 7.70 -23.17 7.11
CA PHE A 843 6.84 -22.20 6.45
C PHE A 843 7.69 -21.02 5.96
N ARG A 844 7.89 -20.92 4.64
CA ARG A 844 8.63 -19.81 4.02
C ARG A 844 7.70 -18.74 3.45
N MET A 845 6.38 -18.96 3.49
CA MET A 845 5.40 -18.04 2.92
C MET A 845 5.16 -16.80 3.78
N PHE A 846 5.28 -16.88 5.10
CA PHE A 846 4.89 -15.77 5.96
C PHE A 846 5.82 -14.56 5.80
N ASN A 847 5.22 -13.38 5.84
CA ASN A 847 5.87 -12.10 5.99
C ASN A 847 6.43 -12.00 7.40
N ALA A 848 7.46 -11.18 7.56
CA ALA A 848 7.96 -10.84 8.88
C ALA A 848 6.81 -10.25 9.73
N PRO A 849 6.45 -10.87 10.86
CA PRO A 849 5.39 -10.33 11.71
C PRO A 849 5.81 -8.94 12.21
N ARG A 850 4.89 -7.97 12.24
CA ARG A 850 5.21 -6.57 12.57
C ARG A 850 5.22 -6.26 14.05
N ASP A 851 4.57 -7.10 14.84
CA ASP A 851 4.52 -7.04 16.29
C ASP A 851 4.36 -8.45 16.86
N ALA A 852 4.48 -8.58 18.19
CA ALA A 852 4.37 -9.86 18.88
C ALA A 852 2.99 -10.51 18.70
N MET A 853 1.97 -9.69 18.45
CA MET A 853 0.60 -10.16 18.29
C MET A 853 0.39 -10.84 16.93
N GLU A 854 0.88 -10.26 15.84
CA GLU A 854 0.89 -10.90 14.52
C GLU A 854 1.72 -12.18 14.53
N SER A 855 2.85 -12.20 15.27
CA SER A 855 3.62 -13.41 15.49
C SER A 855 2.82 -14.48 16.25
N ALA A 856 2.08 -14.09 17.29
CA ALA A 856 1.25 -15.00 18.05
C ALA A 856 0.10 -15.59 17.22
N LEU A 857 -0.55 -14.79 16.37
CA LEU A 857 -1.59 -15.27 15.44
C LEU A 857 -1.03 -16.27 14.42
N GLN A 858 0.15 -16.00 13.85
CA GLN A 858 0.82 -16.95 12.95
C GLN A 858 1.13 -18.28 13.68
N VAL A 859 1.63 -18.22 14.92
CA VAL A 859 1.91 -19.40 15.74
C VAL A 859 0.62 -20.15 16.09
N LYS A 860 -0.45 -19.46 16.49
CA LYS A 860 -1.76 -20.04 16.81
C LYS A 860 -2.35 -20.76 15.61
N LEU A 861 -2.26 -20.18 14.41
CA LEU A 861 -2.67 -20.82 13.16
C LEU A 861 -1.88 -22.13 12.90
N VAL A 862 -0.55 -22.10 13.07
CA VAL A 862 0.28 -23.31 12.91
C VAL A 862 -0.09 -24.38 13.94
N ARG A 863 -0.29 -24.00 15.22
CA ARG A 863 -0.73 -24.92 16.28
C ARG A 863 -2.11 -25.52 16.01
N ALA A 864 -3.04 -24.73 15.48
CA ALA A 864 -4.36 -25.22 15.09
C ALA A 864 -4.27 -26.25 13.97
N MET A 865 -3.44 -26.02 12.94
CA MET A 865 -3.19 -27.02 11.89
C MET A 865 -2.53 -28.29 12.44
N LEU A 866 -1.56 -28.15 13.36
CA LEU A 866 -0.94 -29.30 14.06
C LEU A 866 -1.99 -30.09 14.85
N SER A 867 -2.90 -29.40 15.54
CA SER A 867 -3.94 -30.08 16.33
C SER A 867 -4.94 -30.81 15.44
N LYS A 868 -5.40 -30.17 14.35
CA LYS A 868 -6.29 -30.81 13.37
C LYS A 868 -5.67 -32.07 12.76
N ALA A 869 -4.34 -32.08 12.62
CA ALA A 869 -3.60 -33.21 12.06
C ALA A 869 -3.31 -34.32 13.09
N LEU A 870 -2.82 -33.97 14.28
CA LEU A 870 -2.36 -34.93 15.28
C LEU A 870 -3.47 -35.47 16.18
N ASN A 871 -4.51 -34.66 16.43
CA ASN A 871 -5.49 -34.95 17.48
C ASN A 871 -6.87 -35.31 16.93
N GLU A 872 -7.25 -34.88 15.73
CA GLU A 872 -8.59 -35.09 15.18
C GLU A 872 -8.64 -36.23 14.16
N THR A 873 -9.71 -37.02 14.20
CA THR A 873 -9.92 -38.18 13.31
C THR A 873 -10.87 -37.89 12.14
N GLU A 874 -11.57 -36.77 12.15
CA GLU A 874 -12.53 -36.38 11.10
C GLU A 874 -11.87 -36.38 9.71
N PRO A 875 -12.52 -36.86 8.63
CA PRO A 875 -11.91 -36.86 7.31
C PRO A 875 -11.48 -35.46 6.83
N VAL A 876 -10.29 -35.33 6.24
CA VAL A 876 -9.89 -34.10 5.53
C VAL A 876 -10.52 -34.05 4.13
N GLY A 877 -10.72 -32.86 3.59
CA GLY A 877 -11.35 -32.67 2.29
C GLY A 877 -10.56 -33.30 1.14
N GLY A 878 -9.23 -33.21 1.17
CA GLY A 878 -8.31 -33.57 0.07
C GLY A 878 -8.56 -32.74 -1.18
N LYS A 879 -8.76 -31.43 -0.99
CA LYS A 879 -8.88 -30.44 -2.07
C LYS A 879 -7.79 -29.40 -1.90
N VAL A 880 -7.26 -28.90 -3.00
CA VAL A 880 -6.24 -27.85 -2.95
C VAL A 880 -6.89 -26.50 -3.19
N ALA A 881 -6.63 -25.52 -2.33
CA ALA A 881 -7.01 -24.14 -2.59
C ALA A 881 -6.12 -23.55 -3.70
N MET A 882 -6.77 -23.04 -4.75
CA MET A 882 -6.14 -22.50 -5.97
C MET A 882 -6.40 -21.01 -6.18
N MET A 883 -6.99 -20.34 -5.19
CA MET A 883 -7.22 -18.90 -5.27
C MET A 883 -5.88 -18.15 -5.17
N THR A 884 -5.73 -17.12 -5.99
CA THR A 884 -4.62 -16.17 -5.97
C THR A 884 -5.04 -14.86 -5.31
N HIS A 885 -4.06 -14.01 -4.96
CA HIS A 885 -4.32 -12.65 -4.50
C HIS A 885 -5.22 -11.86 -5.47
N LYS A 886 -4.94 -11.94 -6.78
CA LYS A 886 -5.71 -11.21 -7.80
C LYS A 886 -7.15 -11.71 -7.90
N THR A 887 -7.37 -13.02 -7.79
CA THR A 887 -8.73 -13.59 -7.81
C THR A 887 -9.51 -13.22 -6.55
N TYR A 888 -8.88 -13.18 -5.37
CA TYR A 888 -9.54 -12.69 -4.16
C TYR A 888 -9.85 -11.19 -4.20
N LEU A 889 -9.00 -10.36 -4.81
CA LEU A 889 -9.33 -8.95 -4.98
C LEU A 889 -10.56 -8.75 -5.88
N ALA A 890 -10.71 -9.60 -6.90
CA ALA A 890 -11.87 -9.58 -7.79
C ALA A 890 -13.15 -10.13 -7.13
N ASP A 891 -13.02 -11.09 -6.20
CA ASP A 891 -14.11 -11.69 -5.43
C ASP A 891 -13.77 -11.69 -3.93
N GLN A 892 -14.02 -10.55 -3.29
CA GLN A 892 -13.67 -10.32 -1.88
C GLN A 892 -14.55 -11.15 -0.94
N ASN A 893 -15.81 -11.40 -1.30
CA ASN A 893 -16.73 -12.26 -0.53
C ASN A 893 -16.17 -13.68 -0.41
N LYS A 894 -15.57 -14.21 -1.49
CA LYS A 894 -14.90 -15.51 -1.44
C LYS A 894 -13.70 -15.54 -0.49
N ALA A 895 -12.98 -14.42 -0.32
CA ALA A 895 -11.88 -14.33 0.64
C ALA A 895 -12.36 -14.49 2.09
N PHE A 896 -13.45 -13.82 2.46
CA PHE A 896 -14.03 -13.93 3.80
C PHE A 896 -14.76 -15.26 4.03
N SER A 897 -15.40 -15.82 3.01
CA SER A 897 -15.98 -17.17 3.08
C SER A 897 -14.91 -18.25 3.27
N ASP A 898 -13.77 -18.14 2.58
CA ASP A 898 -12.64 -19.05 2.79
C ASP A 898 -11.99 -18.88 4.16
N LEU A 899 -11.94 -17.64 4.68
CA LEU A 899 -11.49 -17.37 6.03
C LEU A 899 -12.41 -18.04 7.05
N GLU A 900 -13.72 -17.85 6.94
CA GLU A 900 -14.72 -18.46 7.81
C GLU A 900 -14.62 -19.98 7.79
N LYS A 901 -14.50 -20.57 6.59
CA LYS A 901 -14.29 -22.01 6.44
C LYS A 901 -13.02 -22.48 7.15
N MET A 902 -11.90 -21.80 6.96
CA MET A 902 -10.62 -22.14 7.61
C MET A 902 -10.73 -22.02 9.13
N CYS A 903 -11.30 -20.92 9.64
CA CYS A 903 -11.46 -20.69 11.08
C CYS A 903 -12.39 -21.74 11.72
N ASN A 904 -13.51 -22.06 11.09
CA ASN A 904 -14.43 -23.09 11.55
C ASN A 904 -13.76 -24.48 11.53
N ASP A 905 -13.03 -24.81 10.47
CA ASP A 905 -12.34 -26.11 10.36
C ASP A 905 -11.23 -26.25 11.42
N LEU A 906 -10.43 -25.20 11.63
CA LEU A 906 -9.30 -25.20 12.55
C LEU A 906 -9.64 -24.84 14.00
N GLY A 907 -10.87 -24.42 14.29
CA GLY A 907 -11.25 -23.98 15.64
C GLY A 907 -10.65 -22.63 16.06
N LEU A 908 -10.49 -21.72 15.11
CA LEU A 908 -9.96 -20.38 15.32
C LEU A 908 -11.09 -19.35 15.36
N ASP A 909 -10.87 -18.24 16.06
CA ASP A 909 -11.79 -17.10 16.01
C ASP A 909 -11.58 -16.31 14.72
N ILE A 910 -12.63 -16.20 13.90
CA ILE A 910 -12.60 -15.43 12.65
C ILE A 910 -12.22 -13.95 12.86
N ASN A 911 -12.59 -13.37 14.00
CA ASN A 911 -12.40 -11.94 14.28
C ASN A 911 -10.91 -11.59 14.47
N GLU A 912 -10.11 -12.52 14.98
CA GLU A 912 -8.66 -12.34 15.14
C GLU A 912 -7.94 -12.20 13.78
N TYR A 913 -8.48 -12.83 12.72
CA TYR A 913 -7.84 -12.93 11.40
C TYR A 913 -8.50 -12.05 10.32
N ARG A 914 -9.75 -11.62 10.52
CA ARG A 914 -10.50 -10.77 9.57
C ARG A 914 -9.72 -9.50 9.16
N PRO A 915 -9.05 -8.76 10.08
CA PRO A 915 -8.25 -7.59 9.68
C PRO A 915 -7.05 -7.95 8.79
N ALA A 916 -6.46 -9.14 8.94
CA ALA A 916 -5.33 -9.58 8.12
C ALA A 916 -5.76 -9.88 6.67
N VAL A 917 -6.95 -10.46 6.47
CA VAL A 917 -7.53 -10.63 5.12
C VAL A 917 -7.81 -9.28 4.47
N ALA A 918 -8.43 -8.35 5.20
CA ALA A 918 -8.73 -7.01 4.71
C ALA A 918 -7.45 -6.25 4.29
N GLU A 919 -6.40 -6.30 5.10
CA GLU A 919 -5.10 -5.71 4.74
C GLU A 919 -4.48 -6.42 3.52
N GLY A 920 -4.57 -7.75 3.45
CA GLY A 920 -4.10 -8.54 2.31
C GLY A 920 -4.75 -8.11 0.99
N LEU A 921 -6.05 -7.80 1.00
CA LEU A 921 -6.78 -7.27 -0.16
C LEU A 921 -6.31 -5.86 -0.53
N ALA A 922 -6.18 -4.96 0.45
CA ALA A 922 -5.71 -3.58 0.25
C ALA A 922 -4.28 -3.52 -0.31
N GLU A 923 -3.35 -4.29 0.25
CA GLU A 923 -1.97 -4.37 -0.24
C GLU A 923 -1.88 -5.04 -1.62
N THR A 924 -2.78 -5.99 -1.92
CA THR A 924 -2.91 -6.57 -3.26
C THR A 924 -3.33 -5.50 -4.27
N GLU A 925 -4.38 -4.74 -3.99
CA GLU A 925 -4.85 -3.68 -4.88
C GLU A 925 -3.76 -2.63 -5.14
N LYS A 926 -3.14 -2.14 -4.06
CA LYS A 926 -2.03 -1.20 -4.10
C LYS A 926 -0.90 -1.71 -4.98
N THR A 927 -0.50 -2.96 -4.79
CA THR A 927 0.58 -3.56 -5.58
C THR A 927 0.19 -3.67 -7.04
N LEU A 928 -1.02 -4.14 -7.37
CA LEU A 928 -1.48 -4.30 -8.76
C LEU A 928 -1.56 -2.97 -9.54
N ARG A 929 -1.77 -1.85 -8.85
CA ARG A 929 -1.78 -0.50 -9.45
C ARG A 929 -0.37 0.07 -9.68
N SER A 930 0.65 -0.54 -9.07
CA SER A 930 2.03 -0.08 -9.19
C SER A 930 2.57 -0.34 -10.61
N PRO A 931 3.25 0.64 -11.24
CA PRO A 931 3.91 0.43 -12.53
C PRO A 931 5.09 -0.57 -12.44
N PHE A 932 5.52 -0.95 -11.22
CA PHE A 932 6.58 -1.93 -10.99
C PHE A 932 6.05 -3.36 -10.78
N TYR A 933 4.73 -3.54 -10.71
CA TYR A 933 4.16 -4.87 -10.60
C TYR A 933 4.34 -5.65 -11.90
N VAL A 934 4.76 -6.90 -11.74
CA VAL A 934 4.92 -7.84 -12.84
C VAL A 934 4.21 -9.11 -12.39
N PRO A 935 3.21 -9.59 -13.16
CA PRO A 935 2.54 -10.86 -12.90
C PRO A 935 3.53 -12.01 -12.66
N LEU A 936 3.19 -12.94 -11.77
CA LEU A 936 4.08 -14.04 -11.38
C LEU A 936 4.52 -14.89 -12.58
N ASN A 937 3.61 -15.19 -13.51
CA ASN A 937 3.90 -15.94 -14.74
C ASN A 937 4.93 -15.22 -15.63
N GLU A 938 4.86 -13.89 -15.72
CA GLU A 938 5.84 -13.11 -16.46
C GLU A 938 7.20 -13.06 -15.74
N ARG A 939 7.20 -12.92 -14.40
CA ARG A 939 8.43 -12.98 -13.58
C ARG A 939 9.15 -14.32 -13.72
N LEU A 940 8.41 -15.42 -13.81
CA LEU A 940 8.96 -16.78 -13.88
C LEU A 940 9.17 -17.28 -15.32
N LYS A 941 8.96 -16.44 -16.34
CA LYS A 941 9.08 -16.81 -17.76
C LYS A 941 10.47 -17.39 -18.11
N ASN A 942 11.52 -16.88 -17.48
CA ASN A 942 12.91 -17.31 -17.70
C ASN A 942 13.36 -18.42 -16.71
N ASN A 943 12.42 -18.97 -15.92
CA ASN A 943 12.67 -20.02 -14.92
C ASN A 943 11.82 -21.26 -15.25
N PRO A 944 12.07 -21.96 -16.37
CA PRO A 944 11.35 -23.18 -16.70
C PRO A 944 11.67 -24.30 -15.70
N HIS A 945 10.80 -25.31 -15.63
CA HIS A 945 11.01 -26.49 -14.79
C HIS A 945 12.14 -27.37 -15.34
N GLN A 946 13.06 -27.76 -14.46
CA GLN A 946 14.13 -28.73 -14.68
C GLN A 946 13.54 -30.15 -14.76
N LYS A 947 14.06 -30.96 -15.67
CA LYS A 947 13.68 -32.37 -15.82
C LYS A 947 14.70 -33.30 -15.15
N GLY A 948 14.39 -34.60 -15.11
CA GLY A 948 15.34 -35.64 -14.75
C GLY A 948 15.73 -35.72 -13.28
N TRP A 949 14.87 -35.33 -12.35
CA TRP A 949 15.09 -35.43 -10.90
C TRP A 949 15.16 -36.86 -10.35
N GLY A 950 15.20 -37.88 -11.20
CA GLY A 950 15.24 -39.30 -10.81
C GLY A 950 14.05 -39.75 -9.95
N ASN A 951 14.10 -40.98 -9.48
CA ASN A 951 13.21 -41.46 -8.43
C ASN A 951 13.92 -41.36 -7.08
N ALA A 952 13.15 -41.39 -6.00
CA ALA A 952 13.67 -41.52 -4.66
C ALA A 952 14.63 -42.72 -4.54
N SER A 953 15.75 -42.54 -3.85
CA SER A 953 16.62 -43.63 -3.43
C SER A 953 15.99 -44.41 -2.28
N ASP A 954 16.60 -45.54 -1.92
CA ASP A 954 16.28 -46.19 -0.65
C ASP A 954 16.76 -45.33 0.53
N ALA A 955 16.01 -45.39 1.63
CA ALA A 955 16.29 -44.59 2.81
C ALA A 955 17.66 -44.96 3.38
N ARG A 956 18.53 -43.95 3.52
CA ARG A 956 19.85 -44.14 4.12
C ARG A 956 19.73 -44.21 5.65
N PRO A 957 20.38 -45.20 6.31
CA PRO A 957 20.47 -45.22 7.76
C PRO A 957 21.33 -44.07 8.29
N ALA A 958 21.22 -43.76 9.59
CA ALA A 958 21.85 -42.59 10.20
C ALA A 958 23.39 -42.58 10.07
N ASP A 959 24.04 -43.74 10.11
CA ASP A 959 25.48 -43.94 9.92
C ASP A 959 25.94 -43.71 8.46
N GLN A 960 25.02 -43.72 7.50
CA GLN A 960 25.24 -43.43 6.09
C GLN A 960 24.57 -42.11 5.65
N SER A 961 24.19 -41.28 6.63
CA SER A 961 23.56 -39.99 6.34
C SER A 961 24.53 -39.04 5.62
N LEU A 962 23.99 -38.27 4.68
CA LEU A 962 24.77 -37.37 3.83
C LEU A 962 24.51 -35.92 4.25
N ALA A 963 25.57 -35.15 4.46
CA ALA A 963 25.49 -33.69 4.58
C ALA A 963 25.87 -33.04 3.24
N SER A 964 25.26 -31.90 2.91
CA SER A 964 25.67 -31.15 1.72
C SER A 964 26.98 -30.38 1.92
N GLU A 965 27.31 -30.01 3.16
CA GLU A 965 28.47 -29.18 3.51
C GLU A 965 29.78 -29.82 3.03
N GLY A 966 30.56 -29.08 2.24
CA GLY A 966 31.84 -29.51 1.68
C GLY A 966 31.73 -30.39 0.44
N ARG A 967 30.51 -30.66 -0.07
CA ARG A 967 30.28 -31.44 -1.29
C ARG A 967 30.20 -30.52 -2.49
N ALA A 968 31.34 -30.30 -3.14
CA ALA A 968 31.42 -29.58 -4.40
C ALA A 968 30.52 -30.27 -5.46
N TRP A 969 29.86 -29.45 -6.27
CA TRP A 969 29.12 -29.97 -7.41
C TRP A 969 30.07 -30.31 -8.55
N GLU A 970 29.98 -31.53 -9.05
CA GLU A 970 30.67 -31.98 -10.26
C GLU A 970 29.63 -32.40 -11.31
N PRO A 971 29.73 -31.94 -12.56
CA PRO A 971 28.78 -32.32 -13.61
C PRO A 971 28.77 -33.84 -13.84
N GLY A 972 27.64 -34.48 -13.55
CA GLY A 972 27.44 -35.92 -13.76
C GLY A 972 26.57 -36.26 -14.99
N PRO A 973 26.36 -37.56 -15.30
CA PRO A 973 25.47 -38.01 -16.36
C PRO A 973 24.03 -37.47 -16.22
N ALA A 974 23.55 -37.32 -14.98
CA ALA A 974 22.25 -36.72 -14.72
C ALA A 974 22.17 -35.28 -15.25
N ASP A 975 23.27 -34.52 -15.21
CA ASP A 975 23.35 -33.07 -15.43
C ASP A 975 23.66 -32.65 -16.88
N GLN A 976 24.06 -33.60 -17.76
CA GLN A 976 24.50 -33.34 -19.14
C GLN A 976 23.53 -32.49 -19.98
N TYR A 977 22.24 -32.47 -19.63
CA TYR A 977 21.21 -31.68 -20.30
C TYR A 977 20.32 -30.87 -19.34
N ASN A 978 20.69 -30.76 -18.05
CA ASN A 978 19.87 -30.11 -17.00
C ASN A 978 20.65 -29.08 -16.17
N THR A 979 21.70 -28.51 -16.76
CA THR A 979 22.40 -27.34 -16.25
C THR A 979 22.15 -26.15 -17.18
N MET A 980 22.10 -24.94 -16.62
CA MET A 980 21.88 -23.72 -17.39
C MET A 980 22.84 -22.63 -16.91
N THR A 981 23.90 -22.44 -17.68
CA THR A 981 24.70 -21.21 -17.65
C THR A 981 24.15 -20.31 -18.73
N ASN A 982 23.44 -19.27 -18.34
CA ASN A 982 22.84 -18.35 -19.31
C ASN A 982 23.91 -17.35 -19.78
N GLU A 983 24.34 -17.45 -21.05
CA GLU A 983 25.25 -16.49 -21.69
C GLU A 983 24.78 -15.04 -21.52
N HIS A 984 23.46 -14.83 -21.53
CA HIS A 984 22.87 -13.52 -21.29
C HIS A 984 23.19 -12.94 -19.89
N ARG A 985 23.48 -13.77 -18.87
CA ARG A 985 23.85 -13.30 -17.52
C ARG A 985 25.28 -12.78 -17.52
N VAL A 986 26.17 -13.45 -18.24
CA VAL A 986 27.56 -13.00 -18.45
C VAL A 986 27.56 -11.72 -19.29
N GLU A 987 26.74 -11.66 -20.36
CA GLU A 987 26.50 -10.44 -21.15
C GLU A 987 25.99 -9.29 -20.28
N ALA A 988 24.98 -9.53 -19.45
CA ALA A 988 24.43 -8.53 -18.54
C ALA A 988 25.49 -8.03 -17.53
N ALA A 989 26.30 -8.94 -16.97
CA ALA A 989 27.41 -8.56 -16.08
C ALA A 989 28.44 -7.67 -16.80
N ARG A 990 28.78 -8.00 -18.06
CA ARG A 990 29.71 -7.24 -18.90
C ARG A 990 29.17 -5.87 -19.28
N LYS A 991 27.90 -5.76 -19.69
CA LYS A 991 27.24 -4.47 -19.92
C LYS A 991 27.20 -3.63 -18.64
N GLY A 992 26.89 -4.23 -17.50
CA GLY A 992 26.94 -3.56 -16.21
C GLY A 992 28.34 -3.01 -15.89
N GLN A 993 29.40 -3.78 -16.17
CA GLN A 993 30.78 -3.34 -15.98
C GLN A 993 31.16 -2.19 -16.91
N GLN A 994 30.78 -2.25 -18.18
CA GLN A 994 30.99 -1.14 -19.13
C GLN A 994 30.31 0.15 -18.66
N MET A 995 29.08 0.06 -18.15
CA MET A 995 28.36 1.22 -17.59
C MET A 995 29.07 1.80 -16.35
N ARG A 996 29.71 0.97 -15.54
CA ARG A 996 30.49 1.41 -14.36
C ARG A 996 31.80 2.09 -14.74
N ASN A 997 32.49 1.60 -15.78
CA ASN A 997 33.77 2.17 -16.23
C ASN A 997 33.68 3.64 -16.66
N GLY A 998 32.49 4.08 -17.10
CA GLY A 998 32.22 5.48 -17.47
C GLY A 998 31.86 6.39 -16.29
N ILE A 999 31.85 5.87 -15.06
CA ILE A 999 31.42 6.61 -13.87
C ILE A 999 32.61 6.73 -12.95
N VAL A 1000 32.98 7.97 -12.65
CA VAL A 1000 33.93 8.27 -11.58
C VAL A 1000 33.28 7.81 -10.27
N PRO A 1001 33.85 6.83 -9.53
CA PRO A 1001 33.30 6.41 -8.24
C PRO A 1001 33.18 7.63 -7.32
N ALA A 1002 31.97 8.13 -7.17
CA ALA A 1002 31.76 9.52 -6.80
C ALA A 1002 31.62 9.68 -5.30
N ARG A 1003 32.73 9.86 -4.58
CA ARG A 1003 32.66 10.62 -3.32
C ARG A 1003 32.49 12.13 -3.58
N GLU A 1004 32.74 12.61 -4.80
CA GLU A 1004 32.82 14.04 -5.12
C GLU A 1004 31.97 14.54 -6.31
N LEU A 1005 30.88 13.88 -6.72
CA LEU A 1005 29.99 14.47 -7.73
C LEU A 1005 29.19 15.63 -7.13
N PRO A 1006 29.36 16.88 -7.61
CA PRO A 1006 28.46 17.98 -7.24
C PRO A 1006 27.03 17.60 -7.69
N TYR A 1007 26.00 18.05 -6.96
CA TYR A 1007 24.57 17.81 -7.27
C TYR A 1007 24.02 16.40 -6.98
N GLU A 1008 24.86 15.43 -6.62
CA GLU A 1008 24.40 14.11 -6.17
C GLU A 1008 24.39 13.99 -4.64
N PHE A 1009 23.36 13.31 -4.12
CA PHE A 1009 23.26 13.04 -2.69
C PHE A 1009 24.08 11.80 -2.34
N VAL A 1010 25.22 12.00 -1.68
CA VAL A 1010 26.15 10.94 -1.28
C VAL A 1010 26.42 11.05 0.22
N LYS A 1011 26.28 9.94 0.94
CA LYS A 1011 26.65 9.86 2.35
C LYS A 1011 28.17 9.81 2.48
N THR A 1012 28.77 10.75 3.20
CA THR A 1012 30.24 10.87 3.26
C THR A 1012 30.85 10.37 4.56
N GLN A 1013 30.09 10.34 5.65
CA GLN A 1013 30.61 9.98 6.98
C GLN A 1013 30.14 8.60 7.43
N ASN A 1014 31.03 7.86 8.08
CA ASN A 1014 30.74 6.61 8.76
C ASN A 1014 30.31 6.90 10.21
N CYS A 1015 29.16 6.37 10.64
CA CYS A 1015 28.57 6.57 11.97
C CYS A 1015 28.97 5.51 12.99
N THR A 1016 29.85 4.55 12.65
CA THR A 1016 30.22 3.43 13.54
C THR A 1016 30.70 3.90 14.91
N GLN A 1017 31.51 4.95 15.00
CA GLN A 1017 31.95 5.50 16.30
C GLN A 1017 30.77 6.04 17.14
N LEU A 1018 29.81 6.72 16.50
CA LEU A 1018 28.61 7.22 17.18
C LEU A 1018 27.71 6.06 17.64
N ILE A 1019 27.54 5.03 16.80
CA ILE A 1019 26.76 3.85 17.15
C ILE A 1019 27.43 3.10 18.31
N ASN A 1020 28.74 2.91 18.24
CA ASN A 1020 29.52 2.25 19.29
C ASN A 1020 29.55 3.04 20.60
N SER A 1021 29.44 4.38 20.57
CA SER A 1021 29.32 5.16 21.81
C SER A 1021 27.99 4.97 22.54
N ILE A 1022 26.99 4.39 21.87
CA ILE A 1022 25.69 4.05 22.44
C ILE A 1022 25.67 2.62 23.00
N LEU A 1023 26.53 1.74 22.47
CA LEU A 1023 26.78 0.39 22.99
C LEU A 1023 27.49 0.47 24.35
#